data_AF-A0A7C4FJG8-F1
#
_entry.id   AF-A0A7C4FJG8-F1
#
_cell.length_a   1.000
_cell.length_b   1.000
_cell.length_c   1.000
_cell.angle_alpha   90.00
_cell.angle_beta   90.00
_cell.angle_gamma   90.00
#
_symmetry.space_group_name_H-M   'P 1'
#
loop_
_entity.id
_entity.type
_entity.pdbx_description
1 polymer ?
#
loop_
_entity_poly.entity_id
_entity_poly.type
_entity_poly.pdbx_seq_one_letter_code
_entity_poly.pdbx_strand_id
1 'polypeptide(L)'
;MRRRFSIFALLACLAPAAFADTAVTVLYTNSANGILEPCPSCPNRLYGGLARRAAVIKKYRSERQAVLLLDAGDFSPLFTDRQRAIVIAEEMSRMGYDACVPGDQEFFHGLEFFRQVSSRATFPFLSATLVTEPDGKPLCPATRVKEIAGIKVGIVGITSPAAFKFFDRSFAPELGVREPLELLRGVIEQLRPSVNLLIVLSHSGYDEDEKVAREVPGIDLIVGGHSQTLLPEPVQVGTTLIVQAGKNAEHIGEATFHFDDGGKLRGIDGRLVLLNDTVGEDTATARRVEAYLKEENRRMEIASLRAKARTHADSGPALEIDRWEIDLGEVPSGGASRASATLTNTGVADLVIRKVRTSCECLFARLERATLKPGETSTLRITYDAEGISGPFADRIYLETNIPDAQVVWLLVKGKVSGPAHMPEQPGQAQPTARRTQPISGALVVEVFGTPDCRECARLKREFFPRLQEKFKDRVEIRYRDISREEEYAALIRMEKKYGVTASAPIEVFAGERVLVGSRAVRAHLEDLIEELLSRRTQETEAAPEASSTAETSAESRQTVVSRFRTFSAAAVILAGLIDGINPCAFATIVFVVSALAALRKGRREILLAGTGFTLGVFFAYLGLGAGIFAGLRALSAVRAAADIFVTGMAIAVFVLAALSFKDAWAYAKTRRPTSVTLQLPQGTKERMHRILKTGLGAPHLVAGSFVAGFAVSLLEAACTGQVYLPTLGFILREPSLAPRAWVFLVFYNISFILPLAAVFLLVYFGTGWQVLLRFLQRHLVGMKIAAGFLFAGLGVFLILTR
;
A
#
# COMPACT_ATOMS: atom_id res chain seq x y z
N MET A 1 33.55 86.57 7.21
CA MET A 1 33.11 85.58 6.18
C MET A 1 33.37 84.18 6.76
N ARG A 2 32.32 83.40 7.06
CA ARG A 2 31.88 82.16 6.33
C ARG A 2 33.00 81.10 6.23
N ARG A 3 32.90 79.82 6.61
CA ARG A 3 31.85 78.79 6.85
C ARG A 3 32.58 77.59 7.55
N ARG A 4 32.08 76.97 8.63
CA ARG A 4 31.18 75.78 8.77
C ARG A 4 31.72 74.40 8.30
N PHE A 5 31.42 73.38 9.12
CA PHE A 5 31.39 71.89 8.96
C PHE A 5 32.74 71.14 9.10
N SER A 6 32.87 69.98 9.76
CA SER A 6 31.93 69.07 10.46
C SER A 6 32.69 68.10 11.38
N ILE A 7 32.04 67.68 12.46
CA ILE A 7 32.36 66.55 13.36
C ILE A 7 31.71 65.28 12.77
N PHE A 8 32.42 64.12 12.68
CA PHE A 8 31.98 62.75 13.04
C PHE A 8 32.84 61.62 12.42
N ALA A 9 32.84 60.44 13.10
CA ALA A 9 33.41 59.11 12.78
C ALA A 9 34.85 58.89 13.29
N LEU A 10 35.11 58.34 14.49
CA LEU A 10 34.63 57.14 15.20
C LEU A 10 35.04 55.82 14.52
N LEU A 11 35.80 55.01 15.29
CA LEU A 11 35.96 53.55 15.27
C LEU A 11 35.68 52.80 13.95
N ALA A 12 36.71 52.14 13.40
CA ALA A 12 36.68 50.72 12.99
C ALA A 12 37.98 50.32 12.26
N CYS A 13 39.02 49.96 13.03
CA CYS A 13 40.04 49.03 12.56
C CYS A 13 39.81 47.70 13.28
N LEU A 14 38.75 47.01 12.89
CA LEU A 14 38.53 45.58 13.11
C LEU A 14 37.97 45.08 11.78
N ALA A 15 38.86 44.67 10.88
CA ALA A 15 38.45 43.81 9.79
C ALA A 15 37.79 42.58 10.43
N PRO A 16 36.56 42.19 10.05
CA PRO A 16 36.05 40.90 10.47
C PRO A 16 37.00 39.88 9.88
N ALA A 17 37.62 39.05 10.74
CA ALA A 17 38.19 37.81 10.27
C ALA A 17 37.06 37.10 9.49
N ALA A 18 37.33 36.72 8.25
CA ALA A 18 36.45 35.83 7.52
C ALA A 18 36.49 34.48 8.26
N PHE A 19 35.60 34.31 9.23
CA PHE A 19 35.40 33.08 9.97
C PHE A 19 34.75 32.05 9.02
N ALA A 20 35.30 30.84 8.98
CA ALA A 20 34.96 29.83 7.99
C ALA A 20 33.69 29.06 8.39
N ASP A 21 32.67 29.05 7.53
CA ASP A 21 31.47 28.21 7.69
C ASP A 21 31.86 26.72 7.78
N THR A 22 31.37 26.02 8.82
CA THR A 22 31.63 24.58 8.99
C THR A 22 30.63 23.77 8.17
N ALA A 23 31.11 22.85 7.33
CA ALA A 23 30.24 22.02 6.48
C ALA A 23 30.28 20.55 6.88
N VAL A 24 29.12 19.92 7.08
CA VAL A 24 28.96 18.48 7.31
C VAL A 24 28.29 17.84 6.10
N THR A 25 28.98 16.90 5.45
CA THR A 25 28.45 16.15 4.31
C THR A 25 27.89 14.80 4.78
N VAL A 26 26.61 14.58 4.54
CA VAL A 26 25.93 13.29 4.71
C VAL A 26 25.90 12.57 3.37
N LEU A 27 26.69 11.50 3.26
CA LEU A 27 26.56 10.53 2.18
C LEU A 27 25.54 9.47 2.56
N TYR A 28 24.69 9.07 1.62
CA TYR A 28 23.67 8.07 1.89
C TYR A 28 23.45 7.09 0.74
N THR A 29 23.10 5.86 1.12
CA THR A 29 22.61 4.80 0.22
C THR A 29 21.33 4.21 0.77
N ASN A 30 20.55 3.55 -0.08
CA ASN A 30 19.37 2.79 0.32
C ASN A 30 19.10 1.67 -0.71
N SER A 31 18.42 0.61 -0.29
CA SER A 31 17.91 -0.45 -1.17
C SER A 31 18.95 -0.95 -2.17
N ALA A 32 20.15 -1.29 -1.68
CA ALA A 32 21.23 -1.80 -2.50
C ALA A 32 20.95 -3.21 -3.02
N ASN A 33 19.98 -3.93 -2.44
CA ASN A 33 19.42 -5.20 -2.91
C ASN A 33 20.48 -6.29 -3.16
N GLY A 34 21.60 -6.24 -2.44
CA GLY A 34 22.69 -7.18 -2.57
C GLY A 34 23.52 -7.11 -3.85
N ILE A 35 23.48 -5.98 -4.57
CA ILE A 35 24.27 -5.76 -5.78
C ILE A 35 25.75 -5.53 -5.41
N LEU A 36 26.61 -6.45 -5.85
CA LEU A 36 28.05 -6.41 -5.61
C LEU A 36 28.84 -5.77 -6.74
N GLU A 37 28.43 -6.05 -7.98
CA GLU A 37 29.06 -5.59 -9.21
C GLU A 37 28.02 -4.97 -10.15
N PRO A 38 28.41 -4.03 -11.03
CA PRO A 38 27.56 -3.57 -12.12
C PRO A 38 27.13 -4.74 -13.01
N CYS A 39 25.91 -4.69 -13.56
CA CYS A 39 25.38 -5.80 -14.36
C CYS A 39 26.26 -6.10 -15.59
N PRO A 40 26.92 -7.28 -15.67
CA PRO A 40 27.83 -7.60 -16.77
C PRO A 40 27.10 -7.75 -18.11
N SER A 41 25.84 -8.21 -18.08
CA SER A 41 24.99 -8.39 -19.26
C SER A 41 24.45 -7.06 -19.82
N CYS A 42 24.69 -5.94 -19.14
CA CYS A 42 24.22 -4.61 -19.55
C CYS A 42 25.41 -3.67 -19.82
N PRO A 43 26.13 -3.81 -20.95
CA PRO A 43 27.35 -3.05 -21.22
C PRO A 43 27.13 -1.53 -21.25
N ASN A 44 25.92 -1.07 -21.55
CA ASN A 44 25.55 0.36 -21.55
C ASN A 44 24.88 0.83 -20.24
N ARG A 45 24.80 -0.05 -19.24
CA ARG A 45 24.19 0.22 -17.93
C ARG A 45 25.01 -0.39 -16.80
N LEU A 46 26.33 -0.18 -16.87
CA LEU A 46 27.26 -0.53 -15.82
C LEU A 46 27.12 0.52 -14.70
N TYR A 47 26.06 0.44 -13.91
CA TYR A 47 25.84 1.30 -12.74
C TYR A 47 25.98 0.53 -11.43
N GLY A 48 26.36 1.23 -10.37
CA GLY A 48 26.46 0.69 -9.02
C GLY A 48 27.75 -0.11 -8.75
N GLY A 49 27.63 -1.13 -7.91
CA GLY A 49 28.75 -1.96 -7.47
C GLY A 49 29.47 -1.44 -6.22
N LEU A 50 29.93 -2.37 -5.37
CA LEU A 50 30.62 -2.05 -4.12
C LEU A 50 31.96 -1.34 -4.35
N ALA A 51 32.71 -1.73 -5.39
CA ALA A 51 34.02 -1.14 -5.68
C ALA A 51 33.94 0.35 -6.06
N ARG A 52 32.95 0.74 -6.86
CA ARG A 52 32.71 2.14 -7.26
C ARG A 52 32.20 2.97 -6.10
N ARG A 53 31.27 2.41 -5.33
CA ARG A 53 30.78 3.02 -4.09
C ARG A 53 31.94 3.30 -3.12
N ALA A 54 32.84 2.33 -2.90
CA ALA A 54 34.03 2.53 -2.08
C ALA A 54 34.95 3.64 -2.62
N ALA A 55 35.18 3.69 -3.95
CA ALA A 55 35.99 4.73 -4.57
C ALA A 55 35.42 6.14 -4.31
N VAL A 56 34.11 6.31 -4.53
CA VAL A 56 33.44 7.59 -4.29
C VAL A 56 33.52 7.97 -2.82
N ILE A 57 33.16 7.08 -1.89
CA ILE A 57 33.23 7.36 -0.44
C ILE A 57 34.65 7.78 -0.04
N LYS A 58 35.68 7.06 -0.53
CA LYS A 58 37.09 7.37 -0.24
C LYS A 58 37.50 8.74 -0.79
N LYS A 59 37.06 9.09 -2.00
CA LYS A 59 37.27 10.43 -2.59
C LYS A 59 36.67 11.51 -1.69
N TYR A 60 35.39 11.40 -1.32
CA TYR A 60 34.72 12.37 -0.47
C TYR A 60 35.43 12.55 0.88
N ARG A 61 35.87 11.45 1.51
CA ARG A 61 36.63 11.53 2.76
C ARG A 61 38.03 12.14 2.63
N SER A 62 38.63 12.10 1.44
CA SER A 62 39.90 12.77 1.18
C SER A 62 39.72 14.27 0.89
N GLU A 63 38.56 14.68 0.36
CA GLU A 63 38.27 16.06 -0.07
C GLU A 63 37.50 16.87 0.99
N ARG A 64 36.85 16.21 1.95
CA ARG A 64 35.98 16.84 2.95
C ARG A 64 36.42 16.48 4.36
N GLN A 65 36.40 17.47 5.26
CA GLN A 65 36.79 17.27 6.66
C GLN A 65 35.73 16.53 7.50
N ALA A 66 34.43 16.72 7.20
CA ALA A 66 33.34 16.16 7.98
C ALA A 66 32.37 15.37 7.07
N VAL A 67 32.59 14.05 6.98
CA VAL A 67 31.72 13.13 6.22
C VAL A 67 31.05 12.14 7.17
N LEU A 68 29.72 12.09 7.12
CA LEU A 68 28.88 11.07 7.73
C LEU A 68 28.37 10.14 6.63
N LEU A 69 28.43 8.82 6.82
CA LEU A 69 27.96 7.85 5.83
C LEU A 69 26.83 6.99 6.39
N LEU A 70 25.63 7.05 5.81
CA LEU A 70 24.42 6.39 6.31
C LEU A 70 23.84 5.42 5.28
N ASP A 71 23.21 4.34 5.74
CA ASP A 71 22.43 3.43 4.88
C ASP A 71 20.98 3.30 5.36
N ALA A 72 20.04 3.54 4.45
CA ALA A 72 18.62 3.49 4.76
C ALA A 72 18.01 2.08 4.60
N GLY A 73 18.80 1.00 4.73
CA GLY A 73 18.32 -0.39 4.78
C GLY A 73 18.12 -1.04 3.42
N ASP A 74 17.78 -2.34 3.44
CA ASP A 74 17.71 -3.22 2.26
C ASP A 74 19.05 -3.31 1.51
N PHE A 75 20.15 -3.40 2.24
CA PHE A 75 21.46 -3.64 1.63
C PHE A 75 21.65 -5.11 1.27
N SER A 76 20.98 -6.01 1.98
CA SER A 76 21.03 -7.45 1.76
C SER A 76 20.33 -7.85 0.45
N PRO A 77 20.71 -8.97 -0.18
CA PRO A 77 19.98 -9.45 -1.33
C PRO A 77 18.61 -10.01 -0.93
N LEU A 78 17.66 -9.89 -1.85
CA LEU A 78 16.39 -10.60 -1.77
C LEU A 78 16.62 -12.13 -1.75
N PHE A 79 16.50 -12.72 -0.56
CA PHE A 79 16.31 -14.15 -0.27
C PHE A 79 17.42 -15.14 -0.71
N THR A 80 18.59 -14.72 -1.22
CA THR A 80 19.49 -15.63 -1.98
C THR A 80 20.68 -16.21 -1.24
N ASP A 81 21.58 -15.38 -0.71
CA ASP A 81 22.83 -15.88 -0.13
C ASP A 81 23.14 -15.17 1.19
N ARG A 82 23.03 -15.96 2.28
CA ARG A 82 23.43 -15.57 3.64
C ARG A 82 24.86 -15.05 3.68
N GLN A 83 25.78 -15.70 2.97
CA GLN A 83 27.17 -15.27 2.91
C GLN A 83 27.33 -13.95 2.15
N ARG A 84 26.50 -13.69 1.14
CA ARG A 84 26.50 -12.40 0.43
C ARG A 84 26.16 -11.25 1.37
N ALA A 85 25.11 -11.39 2.18
CA ALA A 85 24.72 -10.37 3.15
C ALA A 85 25.85 -10.09 4.17
N ILE A 86 26.55 -11.15 4.63
CA ILE A 86 27.72 -11.01 5.50
C ILE A 86 28.85 -10.23 4.79
N VAL A 87 29.18 -10.60 3.55
CA VAL A 87 30.23 -9.91 2.77
C VAL A 87 29.88 -8.44 2.58
N ILE A 88 28.62 -8.11 2.27
CA ILE A 88 28.20 -6.71 2.11
C ILE A 88 28.34 -5.94 3.43
N ALA A 89 27.91 -6.52 4.56
CA ALA A 89 28.07 -5.89 5.87
C ALA A 89 29.55 -5.66 6.25
N GLU A 90 30.42 -6.62 5.92
CA GLU A 90 31.87 -6.49 6.12
C GLU A 90 32.48 -5.41 5.20
N GLU A 91 32.04 -5.30 3.94
CA GLU A 91 32.49 -4.24 3.03
C GLU A 91 31.96 -2.86 3.45
N MET A 92 30.70 -2.74 3.89
CA MET A 92 30.17 -1.52 4.48
C MET A 92 30.96 -1.11 5.73
N SER A 93 31.39 -2.08 6.55
CA SER A 93 32.26 -1.82 7.70
C SER A 93 33.61 -1.25 7.27
N ARG A 94 34.23 -1.79 6.21
CA ARG A 94 35.48 -1.27 5.64
C ARG A 94 35.32 0.11 5.01
N MET A 95 34.17 0.38 4.39
CA MET A 95 33.79 1.71 3.90
C MET A 95 33.47 2.67 5.06
N GLY A 96 33.37 2.19 6.30
CA GLY A 96 33.17 2.98 7.50
C GLY A 96 31.79 3.62 7.58
N TYR A 97 30.72 2.89 7.25
CA TYR A 97 29.36 3.38 7.52
C TYR A 97 29.19 3.79 9.00
N ASP A 98 28.40 4.81 9.25
CA ASP A 98 28.17 5.39 10.58
C ASP A 98 26.88 4.88 11.22
N ALA A 99 25.87 4.56 10.43
CA ALA A 99 24.67 3.87 10.89
C ALA A 99 23.95 3.24 9.70
N CYS A 100 23.20 2.18 10.00
CA CYS A 100 22.25 1.58 9.08
C CYS A 100 20.91 1.41 9.80
N VAL A 101 19.79 1.53 9.09
CA VAL A 101 18.50 1.05 9.59
C VAL A 101 18.21 -0.33 8.99
N PRO A 102 17.69 -1.31 9.74
CA PRO A 102 17.26 -2.58 9.15
C PRO A 102 16.00 -2.38 8.30
N GLY A 103 16.05 -2.81 7.04
CA GLY A 103 14.89 -2.95 6.17
C GLY A 103 14.21 -4.31 6.34
N ASP A 104 13.15 -4.55 5.57
CA ASP A 104 12.46 -5.85 5.60
C ASP A 104 13.35 -6.98 5.04
N GLN A 105 14.26 -6.65 4.10
CA GLN A 105 15.10 -7.65 3.46
C GLN A 105 16.13 -8.29 4.40
N GLU A 106 16.57 -7.55 5.41
CA GLU A 106 17.51 -8.05 6.43
C GLU A 106 16.93 -9.22 7.26
N PHE A 107 15.60 -9.40 7.27
CA PHE A 107 14.91 -10.42 8.08
C PHE A 107 14.47 -11.68 7.31
N PHE A 108 14.71 -11.78 6.00
CA PHE A 108 14.25 -12.94 5.21
C PHE A 108 14.88 -14.29 5.61
N HIS A 109 16.03 -14.26 6.26
CA HIS A 109 16.67 -15.48 6.79
C HIS A 109 16.43 -15.67 8.30
N GLY A 110 15.53 -14.88 8.88
CA GLY A 110 15.15 -14.88 10.27
C GLY A 110 15.98 -13.98 11.16
N LEU A 111 15.46 -13.74 12.36
CA LEU A 111 16.03 -12.81 13.32
C LEU A 111 17.43 -13.21 13.78
N GLU A 112 17.69 -14.49 13.95
CA GLU A 112 19.01 -14.98 14.37
C GLU A 112 20.08 -14.74 13.30
N PHE A 113 19.70 -14.88 12.03
CA PHE A 113 20.60 -14.54 10.94
C PHE A 113 20.88 -13.03 10.89
N PHE A 114 19.87 -12.19 11.11
CA PHE A 114 20.09 -10.74 11.25
C PHE A 114 21.07 -10.42 12.38
N ARG A 115 20.98 -11.10 13.54
CA ARG A 115 21.96 -10.95 14.63
C ARG A 115 23.37 -11.37 14.20
N GLN A 116 23.50 -12.45 13.44
CA GLN A 116 24.78 -12.87 12.88
C GLN A 116 25.38 -11.81 11.95
N VAL A 117 24.59 -11.25 11.02
CA VAL A 117 25.04 -10.16 10.13
C VAL A 117 25.41 -8.93 10.94
N SER A 118 24.58 -8.56 11.93
CA SER A 118 24.83 -7.42 12.81
C SER A 118 26.13 -7.57 13.60
N SER A 119 26.48 -8.77 14.04
CA SER A 119 27.74 -9.05 14.75
C SER A 119 29.00 -8.87 13.89
N ARG A 120 28.85 -8.86 12.54
CA ARG A 120 29.93 -8.64 11.58
C ARG A 120 30.08 -7.19 11.15
N ALA A 121 29.08 -6.35 11.46
CA ALA A 121 29.11 -4.92 11.16
C ALA A 121 29.90 -4.15 12.24
N THR A 122 30.77 -3.23 11.83
CA THR A 122 31.45 -2.30 12.75
C THR A 122 30.64 -1.02 13.01
N PHE A 123 29.44 -0.95 12.45
CA PHE A 123 28.50 0.15 12.57
C PHE A 123 27.21 -0.34 13.26
N PRO A 124 26.52 0.53 14.01
CA PRO A 124 25.28 0.16 14.66
C PRO A 124 24.13 0.13 13.65
N PHE A 125 23.28 -0.88 13.81
CA PHE A 125 21.92 -0.82 13.32
C PHE A 125 21.07 0.01 14.27
N LEU A 126 20.29 0.95 13.75
CA LEU A 126 19.41 1.82 14.52
C LEU A 126 17.95 1.54 14.20
N SER A 127 17.12 1.40 15.22
CA SER A 127 15.66 1.37 15.05
C SER A 127 14.94 1.65 16.37
N ALA A 128 14.07 2.65 16.36
CA ALA A 128 13.16 2.96 17.45
C ALA A 128 11.88 2.10 17.42
N THR A 129 11.59 1.46 16.29
CA THR A 129 10.29 0.78 16.04
C THR A 129 10.38 -0.74 16.08
N LEU A 130 11.56 -1.33 15.85
CA LEU A 130 11.75 -2.77 15.82
C LEU A 130 11.93 -3.36 17.22
N VAL A 131 11.14 -4.38 17.54
CA VAL A 131 11.14 -5.07 18.83
C VAL A 131 11.08 -6.58 18.68
N THR A 132 11.42 -7.31 19.74
CA THR A 132 11.16 -8.74 19.85
C THR A 132 9.78 -8.99 20.48
N GLU A 133 9.06 -9.99 19.99
CA GLU A 133 7.80 -10.47 20.55
C GLU A 133 7.99 -11.82 21.26
N PRO A 134 7.26 -12.09 22.37
CA PRO A 134 6.22 -11.25 22.98
C PRO A 134 6.75 -10.23 24.01
N ASP A 135 8.05 -10.20 24.29
CA ASP A 135 8.63 -9.43 25.41
C ASP A 135 8.72 -7.91 25.15
N GLY A 136 8.56 -7.48 23.90
CA GLY A 136 8.51 -6.07 23.50
C GLY A 136 9.84 -5.34 23.65
N LYS A 137 10.97 -6.07 23.75
CA LYS A 137 12.30 -5.47 23.93
C LYS A 137 12.78 -4.84 22.63
N PRO A 138 13.43 -3.65 22.68
CA PRO A 138 14.05 -3.05 21.50
C PRO A 138 15.06 -4.00 20.86
N LEU A 139 14.97 -4.19 19.53
CA LEU A 139 15.90 -5.04 18.79
C LEU A 139 17.25 -4.33 18.55
N CYS A 140 17.21 -3.02 18.35
CA CYS A 140 18.36 -2.16 18.08
C CYS A 140 18.32 -0.94 19.02
N PRO A 141 19.47 -0.26 19.24
CA PRO A 141 19.44 1.10 19.78
C PRO A 141 18.57 2.01 18.91
N ALA A 142 17.78 2.88 19.52
CA ALA A 142 16.92 3.81 18.78
C ALA A 142 17.72 4.93 18.10
N THR A 143 18.79 5.39 18.76
CA THR A 143 19.51 6.61 18.39
C THR A 143 21.03 6.46 18.47
N ARG A 144 21.73 7.36 17.78
CA ARG A 144 23.17 7.59 17.91
C ARG A 144 23.43 9.09 17.85
N VAL A 145 24.29 9.59 18.73
CA VAL A 145 24.86 10.95 18.60
C VAL A 145 26.32 10.82 18.19
N LYS A 146 26.71 11.54 17.14
CA LYS A 146 28.09 11.62 16.68
C LYS A 146 28.49 13.08 16.56
N GLU A 147 29.62 13.44 17.16
CA GLU A 147 30.23 14.75 16.98
C GLU A 147 31.23 14.70 15.83
N ILE A 148 31.12 15.61 14.87
CA ILE A 148 32.02 15.71 13.71
C ILE A 148 32.30 17.18 13.40
N ALA A 149 33.58 17.56 13.36
CA ALA A 149 34.00 18.96 13.23
C ALA A 149 33.29 19.93 14.21
N GLY A 150 33.08 19.50 15.47
CA GLY A 150 32.39 20.28 16.50
C GLY A 150 30.86 20.34 16.35
N ILE A 151 30.28 19.74 15.30
CA ILE A 151 28.84 19.65 15.09
C ILE A 151 28.31 18.34 15.66
N LYS A 152 27.35 18.41 16.58
CA LYS A 152 26.66 17.23 17.13
C LYS A 152 25.51 16.82 16.23
N VAL A 153 25.63 15.63 15.64
CA VAL A 153 24.61 15.04 14.77
C VAL A 153 23.88 13.92 15.52
N GLY A 154 22.58 14.09 15.72
CA GLY A 154 21.67 13.06 16.23
C GLY A 154 21.07 12.26 15.08
N ILE A 155 21.12 10.93 15.18
CA ILE A 155 20.57 10.01 14.20
C ILE A 155 19.54 9.14 14.90
N VAL A 156 18.33 9.06 14.36
CA VAL A 156 17.23 8.22 14.86
C VAL A 156 16.81 7.25 13.76
N GLY A 157 16.82 5.94 14.04
CA GLY A 157 16.42 4.92 13.04
C GLY A 157 14.94 4.59 13.15
N ILE A 158 14.23 4.43 12.02
CA ILE A 158 12.85 3.91 11.99
C ILE A 158 12.59 2.95 10.83
N THR A 159 11.76 1.94 11.09
CA THR A 159 11.20 1.04 10.07
C THR A 159 9.70 0.93 10.34
N SER A 160 8.85 1.37 9.42
CA SER A 160 7.39 1.37 9.64
C SER A 160 6.77 0.00 9.33
N PRO A 161 5.58 -0.30 9.88
CA PRO A 161 4.82 -1.49 9.48
C PRO A 161 4.48 -1.54 7.98
N ALA A 162 4.46 -0.39 7.30
CA ALA A 162 4.22 -0.32 5.86
C ALA A 162 5.31 -1.05 5.05
N ALA A 163 6.57 -1.00 5.51
CA ALA A 163 7.67 -1.72 4.88
C ALA A 163 7.48 -3.25 4.92
N PHE A 164 6.79 -3.75 5.95
CA PHE A 164 6.52 -5.18 6.13
C PHE A 164 5.19 -5.64 5.50
N LYS A 165 4.50 -4.80 4.73
CA LYS A 165 3.18 -5.11 4.15
C LYS A 165 3.15 -6.40 3.34
N PHE A 166 4.23 -6.70 2.61
CA PHE A 166 4.37 -7.90 1.78
C PHE A 166 5.37 -8.92 2.36
N PHE A 167 5.88 -8.66 3.56
CA PHE A 167 6.81 -9.56 4.23
C PHE A 167 6.05 -10.74 4.83
N ASP A 168 6.46 -11.96 4.49
CA ASP A 168 5.91 -13.16 5.11
C ASP A 168 6.46 -13.30 6.53
N ARG A 169 5.59 -13.09 7.53
CA ARG A 169 5.95 -13.14 8.95
C ARG A 169 6.53 -14.50 9.37
N SER A 170 6.34 -15.58 8.61
CA SER A 170 6.94 -16.88 8.92
C SER A 170 8.47 -16.88 8.87
N PHE A 171 9.10 -15.92 8.16
CA PHE A 171 10.56 -15.78 8.17
C PHE A 171 11.11 -15.31 9.53
N ALA A 172 10.39 -14.42 10.21
CA ALA A 172 10.79 -13.83 11.48
C ALA A 172 9.57 -13.67 12.42
N PRO A 173 9.01 -14.78 12.95
CA PRO A 173 7.79 -14.74 13.76
C PRO A 173 7.96 -13.98 15.08
N GLU A 174 9.20 -13.82 15.55
CA GLU A 174 9.56 -13.10 16.77
C GLU A 174 9.73 -11.58 16.56
N LEU A 175 9.62 -11.08 15.32
CA LEU A 175 9.84 -9.67 14.99
C LEU A 175 8.53 -8.87 15.12
N GLY A 176 8.53 -7.87 16.01
CA GLY A 176 7.49 -6.87 16.13
C GLY A 176 7.92 -5.53 15.52
N VAL A 177 6.96 -4.81 14.93
CA VAL A 177 7.18 -3.49 14.30
C VAL A 177 6.13 -2.52 14.83
N ARG A 178 6.57 -1.48 15.53
CA ARG A 178 5.70 -0.44 16.12
C ARG A 178 5.48 0.72 15.15
N GLU A 179 4.38 1.44 15.36
CA GLU A 179 4.10 2.67 14.63
C GLU A 179 5.14 3.77 14.97
N PRO A 180 5.72 4.45 13.96
CA PRO A 180 6.85 5.35 14.17
C PRO A 180 6.48 6.70 14.79
N LEU A 181 5.30 7.25 14.50
CA LEU A 181 4.99 8.66 14.78
C LEU A 181 5.08 9.05 16.28
N GLU A 182 4.37 8.33 17.15
CA GLU A 182 4.36 8.64 18.58
C GLU A 182 5.72 8.38 19.24
N LEU A 183 6.41 7.32 18.81
CA LEU A 183 7.76 7.00 19.30
C LEU A 183 8.77 8.07 18.89
N LEU A 184 8.72 8.52 17.62
CA LEU A 184 9.59 9.56 17.10
C LEU A 184 9.39 10.89 17.83
N ARG A 185 8.15 11.29 18.10
CA ARG A 185 7.86 12.53 18.85
C ARG A 185 8.59 12.56 20.19
N GLY A 186 8.46 11.50 20.99
CA GLY A 186 9.12 11.40 22.30
C GLY A 186 10.65 11.35 22.19
N VAL A 187 11.20 10.62 21.23
CA VAL A 187 12.66 10.54 21.02
C VAL A 187 13.23 11.87 20.57
N ILE A 188 12.56 12.57 19.65
CA ILE A 188 13.01 13.85 19.10
C ILE A 188 12.91 14.96 20.14
N GLU A 189 11.84 14.99 20.95
CA GLU A 189 11.70 15.96 22.05
C GLU A 189 12.89 15.90 23.02
N GLN A 190 13.38 14.70 23.32
CA GLN A 190 14.55 14.49 24.19
C GLN A 190 15.88 14.79 23.49
N LEU A 191 16.02 14.39 22.22
CA LEU A 191 17.29 14.45 21.51
C LEU A 191 17.57 15.85 20.95
N ARG A 192 16.54 16.54 20.43
CA ARG A 192 16.69 17.78 19.66
C ARG A 192 17.44 18.90 20.38
N PRO A 193 17.25 19.16 21.68
CA PRO A 193 17.97 20.22 22.40
C PRO A 193 19.49 20.00 22.51
N SER A 194 19.95 18.75 22.32
CA SER A 194 21.35 18.35 22.53
C SER A 194 22.18 18.25 21.24
N VAL A 195 21.56 18.47 20.08
CA VAL A 195 22.17 18.27 18.75
C VAL A 195 21.99 19.50 17.85
N ASN A 196 22.96 19.74 16.98
CA ASN A 196 22.92 20.78 15.97
C ASN A 196 22.10 20.33 14.75
N LEU A 197 22.24 19.05 14.37
CA LEU A 197 21.57 18.42 13.24
C LEU A 197 20.87 17.13 13.69
N LEU A 198 19.59 16.98 13.37
CA LEU A 198 18.80 15.79 13.68
C LEU A 198 18.34 15.10 12.39
N ILE A 199 18.85 13.88 12.18
CA ILE A 199 18.59 13.03 11.03
C ILE A 199 17.70 11.87 11.46
N VAL A 200 16.62 11.64 10.73
CA VAL A 200 15.85 10.39 10.78
C VAL A 200 16.30 9.49 9.63
N LEU A 201 16.85 8.33 9.96
CA LEU A 201 17.24 7.29 9.01
C LEU A 201 16.08 6.30 8.89
N SER A 202 15.38 6.31 7.76
CA SER A 202 14.07 5.68 7.60
C SER A 202 14.04 4.59 6.55
N HIS A 203 13.51 3.43 6.91
CA HIS A 203 13.12 2.37 5.99
C HIS A 203 11.59 2.18 6.04
N SER A 204 10.86 3.23 5.67
CA SER A 204 9.39 3.26 5.79
C SER A 204 8.66 3.47 4.46
N GLY A 205 9.40 3.84 3.41
CA GLY A 205 8.85 4.29 2.14
C GLY A 205 8.58 5.80 2.14
N TYR A 206 8.70 6.42 0.95
CA TYR A 206 8.63 7.87 0.80
C TYR A 206 7.32 8.49 1.31
N ASP A 207 6.18 7.84 1.09
CA ASP A 207 4.89 8.39 1.54
C ASP A 207 4.81 8.48 3.07
N GLU A 208 5.40 7.51 3.76
CA GLU A 208 5.50 7.52 5.23
C GLU A 208 6.56 8.53 5.68
N ASP A 209 7.68 8.67 4.95
CA ASP A 209 8.69 9.70 5.22
C ASP A 209 8.08 11.12 5.13
N GLU A 210 7.26 11.39 4.12
CA GLU A 210 6.54 12.66 3.99
C GLU A 210 5.55 12.88 5.15
N LYS A 211 4.86 11.82 5.59
CA LYS A 211 3.94 11.89 6.71
C LYS A 211 4.68 12.22 8.00
N VAL A 212 5.79 11.53 8.28
CA VAL A 212 6.67 11.82 9.41
C VAL A 212 7.18 13.26 9.36
N ALA A 213 7.64 13.73 8.20
CA ALA A 213 8.11 15.11 8.02
C ALA A 213 7.02 16.16 8.32
N ARG A 214 5.75 15.89 7.97
CA ARG A 214 4.62 16.79 8.24
C ARG A 214 4.21 16.80 9.71
N GLU A 215 4.24 15.63 10.35
CA GLU A 215 3.59 15.42 11.66
C GLU A 215 4.54 15.45 12.86
N VAL A 216 5.86 15.40 12.62
CA VAL A 216 6.88 15.36 13.67
C VAL A 216 7.86 16.52 13.49
N PRO A 217 7.68 17.64 14.22
CA PRO A 217 8.56 18.79 14.12
C PRO A 217 9.94 18.52 14.73
N GLY A 218 10.93 19.31 14.32
CA GLY A 218 12.30 19.25 14.85
C GLY A 218 13.25 18.32 14.09
N ILE A 219 12.78 17.66 13.03
CA ILE A 219 13.62 16.90 12.09
C ILE A 219 14.23 17.86 11.07
N ASP A 220 15.54 17.77 10.86
CA ASP A 220 16.23 18.56 9.84
C ASP A 220 16.33 17.77 8.51
N LEU A 221 16.60 16.46 8.57
CA LEU A 221 16.74 15.57 7.42
C LEU A 221 16.10 14.19 7.66
N ILE A 222 15.38 13.67 6.67
CA ILE A 222 15.01 12.27 6.56
C ILE A 222 15.81 11.64 5.40
N VAL A 223 16.61 10.63 5.72
CA VAL A 223 17.28 9.77 4.74
C VAL A 223 16.44 8.50 4.60
N GLY A 224 15.70 8.39 3.51
CA GLY A 224 14.68 7.36 3.32
C GLY A 224 15.12 6.17 2.44
N GLY A 225 14.36 5.07 2.52
CA GLY A 225 14.54 3.85 1.74
C GLY A 225 13.22 3.16 1.39
N HIS A 226 13.28 1.83 1.21
CA HIS A 226 12.17 0.91 0.90
C HIS A 226 11.50 1.11 -0.47
N SER A 227 10.91 2.28 -0.70
CA SER A 227 10.16 2.62 -1.92
C SER A 227 11.01 2.80 -3.18
N GLN A 228 12.34 2.70 -3.04
CA GLN A 228 13.32 2.85 -4.13
C GLN A 228 13.15 4.15 -4.91
N THR A 229 12.74 5.23 -4.23
CA THR A 229 12.55 6.54 -4.86
C THR A 229 13.89 7.10 -5.30
N LEU A 230 14.00 7.51 -6.56
CA LEU A 230 15.09 8.38 -6.98
C LEU A 230 14.64 9.83 -6.82
N LEU A 231 15.28 10.56 -5.91
CA LEU A 231 15.08 12.00 -5.72
C LEU A 231 16.34 12.74 -6.20
N PRO A 232 16.35 13.26 -7.45
CA PRO A 232 17.52 13.97 -7.98
C PRO A 232 17.96 15.17 -7.13
N GLU A 233 16.99 15.81 -6.47
CA GLU A 233 17.17 16.91 -5.54
C GLU A 233 16.40 16.61 -4.24
N PRO A 234 16.84 17.13 -3.07
CA PRO A 234 16.10 16.99 -1.82
C PRO A 234 14.68 17.59 -1.90
N VAL A 235 13.71 16.88 -1.34
CA VAL A 235 12.32 17.38 -1.25
C VAL A 235 12.09 18.00 0.12
N GLN A 236 11.61 19.25 0.15
CA GLN A 236 11.29 19.94 1.39
C GLN A 236 9.82 19.77 1.77
N VAL A 237 9.57 19.32 3.00
CA VAL A 237 8.25 19.19 3.60
C VAL A 237 8.26 19.92 4.94
N GLY A 238 7.63 21.09 4.99
CA GLY A 238 7.75 21.99 6.13
C GLY A 238 9.20 22.44 6.33
N THR A 239 9.76 22.18 7.51
CA THR A 239 11.17 22.47 7.83
C THR A 239 12.11 21.29 7.56
N THR A 240 11.57 20.15 7.17
CA THR A 240 12.29 18.88 7.05
C THR A 240 12.64 18.62 5.59
N LEU A 241 13.88 18.21 5.31
CA LEU A 241 14.27 17.70 4.00
C LEU A 241 14.13 16.18 3.93
N ILE A 242 13.78 15.66 2.76
CA ILE A 242 13.68 14.22 2.48
C ILE A 242 14.57 13.88 1.28
N VAL A 243 15.39 12.84 1.43
CA VAL A 243 16.29 12.35 0.39
C VAL A 243 16.23 10.84 0.24
N GLN A 244 16.35 10.34 -1.00
CA GLN A 244 16.49 8.91 -1.35
C GLN A 244 17.35 8.76 -2.62
N ALA A 245 18.10 7.67 -2.74
CA ALA A 245 19.10 7.42 -3.77
C ALA A 245 18.69 6.32 -4.80
N GLY A 246 17.39 6.01 -4.90
CA GLY A 246 16.89 5.05 -5.89
C GLY A 246 17.05 3.59 -5.46
N LYS A 247 17.40 2.72 -6.43
CA LYS A 247 17.56 1.27 -6.22
C LYS A 247 18.98 0.80 -6.53
N ASN A 248 19.29 -0.41 -6.07
CA ASN A 248 20.45 -1.20 -6.48
C ASN A 248 21.81 -0.50 -6.24
N ALA A 249 21.81 0.52 -5.38
CA ALA A 249 22.93 1.44 -5.20
C ALA A 249 23.49 1.95 -6.55
N GLU A 250 22.63 2.21 -7.55
CA GLU A 250 23.06 2.86 -8.81
C GLU A 250 23.59 4.28 -8.55
N HIS A 251 23.14 4.91 -7.46
CA HIS A 251 23.57 6.23 -7.03
C HIS A 251 24.05 6.20 -5.57
N ILE A 252 24.93 7.13 -5.23
CA ILE A 252 25.17 7.56 -3.86
C ILE A 252 24.67 8.99 -3.71
N GLY A 253 23.89 9.24 -2.68
CA GLY A 253 23.38 10.57 -2.40
C GLY A 253 24.33 11.39 -1.55
N GLU A 254 24.31 12.70 -1.77
CA GLU A 254 25.06 13.69 -1.00
C GLU A 254 24.09 14.76 -0.50
N ALA A 255 24.12 15.06 0.79
CA ALA A 255 23.50 16.23 1.39
C ALA A 255 24.52 16.95 2.27
N THR A 256 24.90 18.18 1.90
CA THR A 256 25.89 18.99 2.63
C THR A 256 25.19 20.11 3.39
N PHE A 257 25.43 20.15 4.70
CA PHE A 257 24.85 21.11 5.64
C PHE A 257 25.91 22.11 6.08
N HIS A 258 25.62 23.41 5.92
CA HIS A 258 26.52 24.50 6.29
C HIS A 258 26.08 25.14 7.60
N PHE A 259 27.00 25.28 8.54
CA PHE A 259 26.76 25.82 9.88
C PHE A 259 27.58 27.08 10.09
N ASP A 260 27.01 28.04 10.82
CA ASP A 260 27.77 29.18 11.32
C ASP A 260 28.63 28.81 12.53
N ASP A 261 29.46 29.75 13.00
CA ASP A 261 30.32 29.60 14.19
C ASP A 261 29.55 29.25 15.48
N GLY A 262 28.26 29.57 15.53
CA GLY A 262 27.38 29.22 16.65
C GLY A 262 26.79 27.81 16.56
N GLY A 263 27.15 27.03 15.52
CA GLY A 263 26.61 25.70 15.25
C GLY A 263 25.16 25.72 14.77
N LYS A 264 24.67 26.84 14.23
CA LYS A 264 23.33 26.97 13.66
C LYS A 264 23.37 26.74 12.16
N LEU A 265 22.43 25.94 11.66
CA LEU A 265 22.28 25.61 10.25
C LEU A 265 21.96 26.85 9.40
N ARG A 266 22.69 27.04 8.29
CA ARG A 266 22.61 28.19 7.38
C ARG A 266 22.19 27.85 5.96
N GLY A 267 22.56 26.67 5.48
CA GLY A 267 22.26 26.24 4.11
C GLY A 267 22.42 24.74 3.94
N ILE A 268 21.78 24.22 2.89
CA ILE A 268 21.80 22.80 2.57
C ILE A 268 21.89 22.65 1.05
N ASP A 269 22.84 21.85 0.58
CA ASP A 269 22.97 21.44 -0.82
C ASP A 269 22.75 19.95 -0.92
N GLY A 270 22.06 19.47 -1.96
CA GLY A 270 21.89 18.04 -2.18
C GLY A 270 21.96 17.65 -3.65
N ARG A 271 22.56 16.48 -3.92
CA ARG A 271 22.66 15.91 -5.26
C ARG A 271 22.84 14.40 -5.20
N LEU A 272 22.64 13.73 -6.33
CA LEU A 272 22.97 12.33 -6.53
C LEU A 272 24.21 12.18 -7.40
N VAL A 273 25.09 11.25 -7.03
CA VAL A 273 26.23 10.82 -7.83
C VAL A 273 25.91 9.46 -8.43
N LEU A 274 25.79 9.40 -9.75
CA LEU A 274 25.62 8.15 -10.49
C LEU A 274 26.93 7.34 -10.46
N LEU A 275 26.86 6.07 -10.05
CA LEU A 275 28.01 5.17 -9.97
C LEU A 275 28.26 4.46 -11.30
N ASN A 276 28.62 5.21 -12.34
CA ASN A 276 28.98 4.68 -13.65
C ASN A 276 30.50 4.39 -13.78
N ASP A 277 30.97 4.09 -14.98
CA ASP A 277 32.39 3.84 -15.27
C ASP A 277 33.30 5.06 -15.03
N THR A 278 32.75 6.28 -14.99
CA THR A 278 33.55 7.51 -14.80
C THR A 278 34.05 7.75 -13.38
N VAL A 279 33.46 7.09 -12.36
CA VAL A 279 33.84 7.34 -10.95
C VAL A 279 35.03 6.52 -10.45
N GLY A 280 35.51 5.56 -11.24
CA GLY A 280 36.59 4.63 -10.88
C GLY A 280 36.19 3.60 -9.80
N GLU A 281 37.09 2.66 -9.51
CA GLU A 281 36.85 1.54 -8.58
C GLU A 281 37.95 1.45 -7.51
N ASP A 282 37.57 1.12 -6.27
CA ASP A 282 38.54 0.78 -5.23
C ASP A 282 39.06 -0.64 -5.47
N THR A 283 40.35 -0.74 -5.80
CA THR A 283 41.00 -2.00 -6.18
C THR A 283 40.96 -3.06 -5.09
N ALA A 284 40.97 -2.67 -3.81
CA ALA A 284 40.97 -3.62 -2.71
C ALA A 284 39.57 -4.23 -2.54
N THR A 285 38.53 -3.41 -2.61
CA THR A 285 37.14 -3.86 -2.63
C THR A 285 36.83 -4.72 -3.84
N ALA A 286 37.26 -4.30 -5.04
CA ALA A 286 37.07 -5.07 -6.27
C ALA A 286 37.64 -6.50 -6.16
N ARG A 287 38.88 -6.65 -5.67
CA ARG A 287 39.51 -7.98 -5.47
C ARG A 287 38.74 -8.87 -4.49
N ARG A 288 38.19 -8.30 -3.41
CA ARG A 288 37.40 -9.08 -2.43
C ARG A 288 36.06 -9.52 -3.00
N VAL A 289 35.39 -8.63 -3.72
CA VAL A 289 34.14 -8.94 -4.43
C VAL A 289 34.38 -10.03 -5.47
N GLU A 290 35.42 -9.91 -6.30
CA GLU A 290 35.80 -10.91 -7.30
C GLU A 290 36.09 -12.28 -6.67
N ALA A 291 36.87 -12.30 -5.58
CA ALA A 291 37.17 -13.55 -4.86
C ALA A 291 35.91 -14.22 -4.30
N TYR A 292 34.99 -13.45 -3.74
CA TYR A 292 33.71 -13.97 -3.26
C TYR A 292 32.84 -14.50 -4.42
N LEU A 293 32.68 -13.74 -5.51
CA LEU A 293 31.89 -14.16 -6.67
C LEU A 293 32.45 -15.44 -7.30
N LYS A 294 33.77 -15.60 -7.36
CA LYS A 294 34.41 -16.84 -7.83
C LYS A 294 34.04 -18.04 -6.95
N GLU A 295 34.07 -17.89 -5.63
CA GLU A 295 33.69 -18.95 -4.71
C GLU A 295 32.19 -19.23 -4.72
N GLU A 296 31.35 -18.20 -4.83
CA GLU A 296 29.92 -18.33 -5.04
C GLU A 296 29.61 -19.14 -6.30
N ASN A 297 30.21 -18.78 -7.43
CA ASN A 297 30.08 -19.51 -8.69
C ASN A 297 30.50 -20.98 -8.56
N ARG A 298 31.63 -21.26 -7.90
CA ARG A 298 32.11 -22.63 -7.67
C ARG A 298 31.13 -23.46 -6.84
N ARG A 299 30.56 -22.88 -5.77
CA ARG A 299 29.56 -23.56 -4.93
C ARG A 299 28.29 -23.88 -5.72
N MET A 300 27.82 -22.92 -6.51
CA MET A 300 26.63 -23.09 -7.36
C MET A 300 26.85 -24.13 -8.46
N GLU A 301 28.04 -24.19 -9.04
CA GLU A 301 28.40 -25.20 -10.04
C GLU A 301 28.39 -26.61 -9.44
N ILE A 302 29.01 -26.79 -8.27
CA ILE A 302 29.00 -28.08 -7.54
C ILE A 302 27.57 -28.51 -7.20
N ALA A 303 26.73 -27.59 -6.72
CA ALA A 303 25.33 -27.88 -6.40
C ALA A 303 24.53 -28.31 -7.64
N SER A 304 24.72 -27.62 -8.77
CA SER A 304 24.09 -27.98 -10.05
C SER A 304 24.57 -29.33 -10.57
N LEU A 305 25.86 -29.64 -10.49
CA LEU A 305 26.42 -30.95 -10.86
C LEU A 305 25.84 -32.08 -10.00
N ARG A 306 25.69 -31.86 -8.69
CA ARG A 306 25.05 -32.84 -7.78
C ARG A 306 23.58 -33.07 -8.10
N ALA A 307 22.85 -32.02 -8.45
CA ALA A 307 21.46 -32.14 -8.89
C ALA A 307 21.34 -32.94 -10.19
N LYS A 308 22.18 -32.62 -11.19
CA LYS A 308 22.28 -33.36 -12.45
C LYS A 308 22.64 -34.83 -12.24
N ALA A 309 23.50 -35.14 -11.28
CA ALA A 309 23.85 -36.53 -10.94
C ALA A 309 22.72 -37.29 -10.22
N ARG A 310 21.72 -36.58 -9.65
CA ARG A 310 20.58 -37.16 -8.93
C ARG A 310 19.33 -37.32 -9.79
N THR A 311 19.45 -37.39 -11.11
CA THR A 311 18.29 -37.55 -12.01
C THR A 311 17.50 -38.84 -11.79
N HIS A 312 18.02 -39.81 -11.04
CA HIS A 312 17.24 -40.90 -10.44
C HIS A 312 17.76 -41.15 -9.02
N ALA A 313 16.90 -41.03 -8.01
CA ALA A 313 17.27 -41.27 -6.63
C ALA A 313 16.42 -42.37 -6.01
N ASP A 314 17.09 -43.43 -5.54
CA ASP A 314 16.46 -44.53 -4.79
C ASP A 314 15.92 -44.09 -3.42
N SER A 315 16.26 -42.86 -2.98
CA SER A 315 15.75 -42.24 -1.75
C SER A 315 15.66 -40.71 -1.88
N GLY A 316 14.56 -40.13 -1.37
CA GLY A 316 14.34 -38.67 -1.34
C GLY A 316 13.84 -38.05 -2.66
N PRO A 317 13.71 -36.71 -2.71
CA PRO A 317 13.32 -36.00 -3.93
C PRO A 317 14.49 -35.89 -4.90
N ALA A 318 14.20 -35.97 -6.20
CA ALA A 318 15.15 -35.77 -7.27
C ALA A 318 14.55 -34.88 -8.36
N LEU A 319 15.38 -34.06 -8.99
CA LEU A 319 14.95 -33.11 -10.01
C LEU A 319 15.71 -33.40 -11.31
N GLU A 320 14.96 -33.70 -12.36
CA GLU A 320 15.43 -33.69 -13.73
C GLU A 320 14.91 -32.44 -14.44
N ILE A 321 15.78 -31.80 -15.22
CA ILE A 321 15.41 -30.69 -16.11
C ILE A 321 15.77 -31.13 -17.52
N ASP A 322 14.81 -31.08 -18.45
CA ASP A 322 15.01 -31.47 -19.84
C ASP A 322 16.15 -30.68 -20.52
N ARG A 323 16.27 -29.39 -20.18
CA ARG A 323 17.24 -28.45 -20.74
C ARG A 323 17.86 -27.58 -19.65
N TRP A 324 19.08 -27.95 -19.25
CA TRP A 324 19.89 -27.18 -18.31
C TRP A 324 20.56 -25.95 -18.92
N GLU A 325 20.57 -25.87 -20.25
CA GLU A 325 21.09 -24.76 -21.03
C GLU A 325 20.11 -24.46 -22.15
N ILE A 326 19.68 -23.20 -22.23
CA ILE A 326 18.72 -22.70 -23.21
C ILE A 326 19.42 -21.59 -23.98
N ASP A 327 19.67 -21.86 -25.25
CA ASP A 327 20.15 -20.86 -26.19
C ASP A 327 18.95 -20.20 -26.88
N LEU A 328 18.78 -18.89 -26.65
CA LEU A 328 17.75 -18.07 -27.28
C LEU A 328 18.16 -17.59 -28.68
N GLY A 329 19.41 -17.86 -29.10
CA GLY A 329 19.94 -17.43 -30.39
C GLY A 329 20.09 -15.91 -30.47
N GLU A 330 19.75 -15.34 -31.63
CA GLU A 330 19.69 -13.90 -31.81
C GLU A 330 18.36 -13.32 -31.30
N VAL A 331 18.45 -12.39 -30.34
CA VAL A 331 17.32 -11.65 -29.81
C VAL A 331 17.39 -10.23 -30.37
N PRO A 332 16.32 -9.70 -31.00
CA PRO A 332 16.33 -8.32 -31.50
C PRO A 332 16.40 -7.33 -30.33
N SER A 333 17.23 -6.29 -30.46
CA SER A 333 17.30 -5.19 -29.49
C SER A 333 15.91 -4.55 -29.29
N GLY A 334 15.46 -4.41 -28.04
CA GLY A 334 14.10 -3.92 -27.71
C GLY A 334 12.98 -4.96 -27.83
N GLY A 335 13.28 -6.19 -28.26
CA GLY A 335 12.31 -7.28 -28.34
C GLY A 335 12.38 -8.25 -27.16
N ALA A 336 11.42 -9.18 -27.09
CA ALA A 336 11.42 -10.25 -26.10
C ALA A 336 11.46 -11.64 -26.77
N SER A 337 12.28 -12.55 -26.22
CA SER A 337 12.33 -13.96 -26.61
C SER A 337 11.73 -14.85 -25.53
N ARG A 338 11.11 -15.98 -25.90
CA ARG A 338 10.45 -16.89 -24.96
C ARG A 338 10.98 -18.31 -25.13
N ALA A 339 11.14 -19.00 -24.01
CA ALA A 339 11.51 -20.40 -23.96
C ALA A 339 10.79 -21.10 -22.80
N SER A 340 11.00 -22.41 -22.67
CA SER A 340 10.53 -23.18 -21.53
C SER A 340 11.49 -24.30 -21.19
N ALA A 341 11.43 -24.79 -19.95
CA ALA A 341 12.04 -26.05 -19.55
C ALA A 341 11.00 -26.88 -18.80
N THR A 342 11.10 -28.20 -18.89
CA THR A 342 10.29 -29.15 -18.14
C THR A 342 11.09 -29.66 -16.95
N LEU A 343 10.50 -29.53 -15.77
CA LEU A 343 11.06 -30.01 -14.50
C LEU A 343 10.28 -31.25 -14.08
N THR A 344 10.97 -32.36 -13.86
CA THR A 344 10.38 -33.65 -13.49
C THR A 344 10.88 -34.09 -12.12
N ASN A 345 9.97 -34.53 -11.25
CA ASN A 345 10.36 -35.21 -10.02
C ASN A 345 10.59 -36.70 -10.33
N THR A 346 11.86 -37.10 -10.39
CA THR A 346 12.27 -38.49 -10.64
C THR A 346 12.63 -39.25 -9.37
N GLY A 347 12.41 -38.64 -8.21
CA GLY A 347 12.68 -39.23 -6.90
C GLY A 347 11.49 -40.00 -6.36
N VAL A 348 11.63 -40.50 -5.13
CA VAL A 348 10.61 -41.27 -4.41
C VAL A 348 9.88 -40.44 -3.35
N ALA A 349 10.24 -39.18 -3.17
CA ALA A 349 9.58 -38.23 -2.26
C ALA A 349 9.18 -36.93 -2.98
N ASP A 350 8.30 -36.15 -2.36
CA ASP A 350 7.82 -34.89 -2.91
C ASP A 350 8.96 -33.88 -3.11
N LEU A 351 9.11 -33.40 -4.34
CA LEU A 351 10.00 -32.32 -4.70
C LEU A 351 9.27 -30.99 -4.54
N VAL A 352 9.83 -30.10 -3.74
CA VAL A 352 9.28 -28.76 -3.50
C VAL A 352 10.25 -27.73 -4.02
N ILE A 353 9.85 -27.01 -5.07
CA ILE A 353 10.50 -25.82 -5.58
C ILE A 353 9.92 -24.63 -4.82
N ARG A 354 10.65 -24.21 -3.79
CA ARG A 354 10.24 -23.14 -2.88
C ARG A 354 10.20 -21.79 -3.60
N LYS A 355 11.12 -21.56 -4.54
CA LYS A 355 11.26 -20.28 -5.23
C LYS A 355 11.99 -20.41 -6.57
N VAL A 356 11.67 -19.52 -7.50
CA VAL A 356 12.37 -19.32 -8.77
C VAL A 356 12.93 -17.90 -8.79
N ARG A 357 14.19 -17.74 -9.20
CA ARG A 357 14.87 -16.44 -9.34
C ARG A 357 15.66 -16.37 -10.63
N THR A 358 16.00 -15.16 -11.04
CA THR A 358 16.81 -14.91 -12.24
C THR A 358 17.99 -14.03 -11.89
N SER A 359 19.11 -14.17 -12.60
CA SER A 359 20.33 -13.35 -12.38
C SER A 359 20.22 -11.93 -12.94
N CYS A 360 19.22 -11.68 -13.78
CA CYS A 360 19.05 -10.42 -14.49
C CYS A 360 17.57 -10.00 -14.50
N GLU A 361 17.31 -8.70 -14.39
CA GLU A 361 15.95 -8.12 -14.49
C GLU A 361 15.31 -8.35 -15.88
N CYS A 362 16.15 -8.56 -16.90
CA CYS A 362 15.73 -8.86 -18.27
C CYS A 362 15.30 -10.31 -18.45
N LEU A 363 15.63 -11.20 -17.51
CA LEU A 363 15.24 -12.60 -17.55
C LEU A 363 14.10 -12.84 -16.55
N PHE A 364 12.96 -13.33 -17.03
CA PHE A 364 11.81 -13.69 -16.24
C PHE A 364 11.60 -15.20 -16.30
N ALA A 365 11.31 -15.82 -15.16
CA ALA A 365 11.02 -17.24 -15.09
C ALA A 365 9.84 -17.50 -14.15
N ARG A 366 8.86 -18.28 -14.60
CA ARG A 366 7.66 -18.63 -13.82
C ARG A 366 7.38 -20.12 -13.91
N LEU A 367 7.18 -20.74 -12.76
CA LEU A 367 6.83 -22.15 -12.63
C LEU A 367 5.30 -22.33 -12.57
N GLU A 368 4.78 -23.36 -13.24
CA GLU A 368 3.36 -23.67 -13.22
C GLU A 368 2.92 -24.37 -11.92
N ARG A 369 3.79 -25.19 -11.33
CA ARG A 369 3.53 -25.92 -10.08
C ARG A 369 4.80 -26.04 -9.25
N ALA A 370 4.75 -25.56 -8.00
CA ALA A 370 5.88 -25.56 -7.08
C ALA A 370 6.15 -26.91 -6.40
N THR A 371 5.13 -27.74 -6.20
CA THR A 371 5.27 -29.06 -5.54
C THR A 371 4.95 -30.17 -6.53
N LEU A 372 5.87 -31.12 -6.68
CA LEU A 372 5.78 -32.25 -7.61
C LEU A 372 5.88 -33.56 -6.84
N LYS A 373 4.86 -34.41 -6.99
CA LYS A 373 4.92 -35.79 -6.50
C LYS A 373 5.87 -36.63 -7.37
N PRO A 374 6.33 -37.81 -6.89
CA PRO A 374 7.09 -38.74 -7.71
C PRO A 374 6.46 -38.98 -9.09
N GLY A 375 7.23 -38.77 -10.16
CA GLY A 375 6.80 -38.90 -11.56
C GLY A 375 6.08 -37.69 -12.15
N GLU A 376 5.75 -36.65 -11.37
CA GLU A 376 5.08 -35.45 -11.88
C GLU A 376 6.05 -34.47 -12.53
N THR A 377 5.53 -33.71 -13.49
CA THR A 377 6.26 -32.67 -14.24
C THR A 377 5.67 -31.28 -14.03
N SER A 378 6.47 -30.24 -14.16
CA SER A 378 6.03 -28.84 -14.24
C SER A 378 6.81 -28.06 -15.30
N THR A 379 6.13 -27.14 -15.97
CA THR A 379 6.77 -26.24 -16.94
C THR A 379 7.31 -25.00 -16.25
N LEU A 380 8.59 -24.70 -16.48
CA LEU A 380 9.22 -23.43 -16.21
C LEU A 380 9.16 -22.57 -17.48
N ARG A 381 8.31 -21.54 -17.48
CA ARG A 381 8.18 -20.59 -18.59
C ARG A 381 9.21 -19.48 -18.44
N ILE A 382 9.93 -19.17 -19.52
CA ILE A 382 11.06 -18.26 -19.53
C ILE A 382 10.83 -17.18 -20.57
N THR A 383 11.06 -15.91 -20.19
CA THR A 383 10.99 -14.76 -21.09
C THR A 383 12.24 -13.91 -20.89
N TYR A 384 12.92 -13.57 -21.97
CA TYR A 384 14.06 -12.65 -21.98
C TYR A 384 13.67 -11.36 -22.70
N ASP A 385 13.86 -10.21 -22.05
CA ASP A 385 13.53 -8.87 -22.54
C ASP A 385 14.82 -8.11 -22.85
N ALA A 386 15.08 -7.86 -24.13
CA ALA A 386 16.33 -7.25 -24.61
C ALA A 386 16.28 -5.72 -24.68
N GLU A 387 15.30 -5.07 -24.04
CA GLU A 387 15.23 -3.60 -23.97
C GLU A 387 16.49 -3.01 -23.31
N GLY A 388 17.23 -2.18 -24.04
CA GLY A 388 18.45 -1.52 -23.57
C GLY A 388 19.68 -2.43 -23.43
N ILE A 389 19.62 -3.67 -23.91
CA ILE A 389 20.74 -4.63 -23.93
C ILE A 389 21.33 -4.70 -25.34
N SER A 390 22.64 -4.92 -25.43
CA SER A 390 23.32 -5.21 -26.70
C SER A 390 24.44 -6.22 -26.48
N GLY A 391 24.69 -7.09 -27.45
CA GLY A 391 25.79 -8.05 -27.39
C GLY A 391 25.41 -9.39 -26.75
N PRO A 392 26.41 -10.27 -26.50
CA PRO A 392 26.15 -11.59 -25.92
C PRO A 392 25.70 -11.48 -24.47
N PHE A 393 24.78 -12.34 -24.06
CA PHE A 393 24.36 -12.48 -22.67
C PHE A 393 24.37 -13.95 -22.25
N ALA A 394 24.58 -14.17 -20.96
CA ALA A 394 24.58 -15.49 -20.33
C ALA A 394 24.05 -15.35 -18.90
N ASP A 395 22.73 -15.43 -18.77
CA ASP A 395 22.01 -15.24 -17.51
C ASP A 395 21.54 -16.59 -16.94
N ARG A 396 21.24 -16.64 -15.65
CA ARG A 396 20.89 -17.87 -14.93
C ARG A 396 19.50 -17.78 -14.32
N ILE A 397 18.79 -18.90 -14.30
CA ILE A 397 17.58 -19.09 -13.50
C ILE A 397 17.92 -20.02 -12.36
N TYR A 398 17.70 -19.56 -11.12
CA TYR A 398 17.91 -20.31 -9.90
C TYR A 398 16.59 -20.90 -9.40
N LEU A 399 16.61 -22.16 -8.99
CA LEU A 399 15.50 -22.87 -8.37
C LEU A 399 15.91 -23.29 -6.96
N GLU A 400 15.16 -22.86 -5.95
CA GLU A 400 15.36 -23.31 -4.58
C GLU A 400 14.55 -24.56 -4.30
N THR A 401 15.21 -25.64 -3.93
CA THR A 401 14.60 -26.97 -3.78
C THR A 401 14.72 -27.48 -2.34
N ASN A 402 13.94 -28.51 -2.01
CA ASN A 402 14.09 -29.29 -0.78
C ASN A 402 15.09 -30.46 -0.93
N ILE A 403 15.90 -30.51 -1.99
CA ILE A 403 16.90 -31.57 -2.18
C ILE A 403 18.07 -31.32 -1.20
N PRO A 404 18.41 -32.26 -0.30
CA PRO A 404 19.37 -32.04 0.78
C PRO A 404 20.72 -31.46 0.33
N ASP A 405 21.27 -31.96 -0.78
CA ASP A 405 22.59 -31.57 -1.30
C ASP A 405 22.53 -30.64 -2.53
N ALA A 406 21.32 -30.18 -2.89
CA ALA A 406 21.05 -29.34 -4.05
C ALA A 406 19.94 -28.32 -3.76
N GLN A 407 20.05 -27.63 -2.61
CA GLN A 407 19.07 -26.65 -2.16
C GLN A 407 18.90 -25.48 -3.14
N VAL A 408 19.92 -25.18 -3.94
CA VAL A 408 19.85 -24.23 -5.06
C VAL A 408 20.43 -24.90 -6.29
N VAL A 409 19.61 -25.00 -7.34
CA VAL A 409 20.03 -25.46 -8.67
C VAL A 409 19.82 -24.35 -9.66
N TRP A 410 20.51 -24.38 -10.80
CA TRP A 410 20.32 -23.36 -11.82
C TRP A 410 20.43 -23.92 -13.23
N LEU A 411 19.76 -23.25 -14.16
CA LEU A 411 19.91 -23.45 -15.60
C LEU A 411 20.41 -22.17 -16.26
N LEU A 412 21.17 -22.33 -17.35
CA LEU A 412 21.74 -21.24 -18.14
C LEU A 412 20.77 -20.81 -19.23
N VAL A 413 20.58 -19.51 -19.40
CA VAL A 413 19.90 -18.89 -20.53
C VAL A 413 20.88 -17.97 -21.22
N LYS A 414 21.25 -18.30 -22.46
CA LYS A 414 22.26 -17.56 -23.23
C LYS A 414 21.70 -17.12 -24.57
N GLY A 415 22.36 -16.14 -25.19
CA GLY A 415 22.02 -15.67 -26.52
C GLY A 415 22.84 -14.44 -26.88
N LYS A 416 22.45 -13.78 -27.97
CA LYS A 416 23.08 -12.53 -28.41
C LYS A 416 22.00 -11.53 -28.81
N VAL A 417 22.08 -10.31 -28.29
CA VAL A 417 21.20 -9.23 -28.72
C VAL A 417 21.79 -8.54 -29.95
N SER A 418 21.04 -8.57 -31.06
CA SER A 418 21.42 -8.00 -32.36
C SER A 418 20.85 -6.58 -32.51
N GLY A 419 21.72 -5.59 -32.73
CA GLY A 419 21.36 -4.18 -32.96
C GLY A 419 22.13 -3.19 -32.07
N PRO A 420 22.25 -1.91 -32.47
CA PRO A 420 22.81 -0.88 -31.59
C PRO A 420 21.88 -0.67 -30.40
N ALA A 421 22.44 -0.65 -29.19
CA ALA A 421 21.67 -0.30 -27.99
C ALA A 421 21.10 1.11 -28.16
N HIS A 422 19.77 1.22 -28.24
CA HIS A 422 19.12 2.51 -28.25
C HIS A 422 19.17 3.07 -26.82
N MET A 423 20.14 3.93 -26.56
CA MET A 423 20.21 4.70 -25.32
C MET A 423 19.19 5.84 -25.42
N PRO A 424 18.23 5.98 -24.49
CA PRO A 424 17.46 7.21 -24.41
C PRO A 424 18.41 8.35 -24.01
N GLU A 425 18.57 9.34 -24.89
CA GLU A 425 19.25 10.61 -24.58
C GLU A 425 18.68 11.23 -23.31
N GLN A 426 19.57 11.68 -22.40
CA GLN A 426 19.18 12.58 -21.31
C GLN A 426 18.88 13.96 -21.88
N PRO A 427 17.63 14.46 -21.84
CA PRO A 427 17.39 15.83 -22.28
C PRO A 427 17.75 16.79 -21.16
N GLY A 428 18.63 17.72 -21.50
CA GLY A 428 18.89 18.92 -20.74
C GLY A 428 17.64 19.79 -20.56
N GLN A 429 17.81 20.72 -19.63
CA GLN A 429 16.84 21.72 -19.19
C GLN A 429 16.11 22.42 -20.35
N ALA A 430 14.78 22.29 -20.40
CA ALA A 430 13.91 23.26 -21.05
C ALA A 430 12.50 23.24 -20.41
N GLN A 431 12.05 24.39 -19.91
CA GLN A 431 10.70 24.63 -19.40
C GLN A 431 9.66 24.62 -20.54
N PRO A 432 8.45 24.06 -20.36
CA PRO A 432 7.37 24.27 -21.33
C PRO A 432 6.42 25.39 -20.87
N THR A 433 6.39 26.47 -21.64
CA THR A 433 5.26 27.41 -21.70
C THR A 433 4.07 26.76 -22.39
N ALA A 434 2.89 26.89 -21.79
CA ALA A 434 1.64 26.33 -22.30
C ALA A 434 1.12 27.04 -23.55
N ARG A 435 0.73 26.27 -24.58
CA ARG A 435 -0.25 26.68 -25.60
C ARG A 435 -1.26 25.55 -25.81
N ARG A 436 -2.54 25.89 -25.67
CA ARG A 436 -3.69 25.02 -26.01
C ARG A 436 -3.94 25.10 -27.52
N THR A 437 -4.10 23.95 -28.17
CA THR A 437 -4.70 23.81 -29.51
C THR A 437 -5.84 22.79 -29.46
N GLN A 438 -6.94 23.09 -30.16
CA GLN A 438 -8.15 22.26 -30.26
C GLN A 438 -7.93 21.04 -31.17
N PRO A 439 -8.65 19.91 -30.97
CA PRO A 439 -8.43 18.68 -31.72
C PRO A 439 -9.04 18.73 -33.13
N ILE A 440 -8.26 18.27 -34.12
CA ILE A 440 -8.66 18.03 -35.50
C ILE A 440 -9.22 16.61 -35.61
N SER A 441 -10.33 16.44 -36.34
CA SER A 441 -10.98 15.15 -36.62
C SER A 441 -10.06 14.23 -37.46
N GLY A 442 -9.61 13.10 -36.90
CA GLY A 442 -8.83 12.08 -37.62
C GLY A 442 -7.64 11.48 -36.86
N ALA A 443 -7.27 12.01 -35.69
CA ALA A 443 -6.13 11.51 -34.90
C ALA A 443 -6.39 10.11 -34.30
N LEU A 444 -5.33 9.31 -34.12
CA LEU A 444 -5.38 8.07 -33.32
C LEU A 444 -5.48 8.45 -31.84
N VAL A 445 -6.59 8.10 -31.19
CA VAL A 445 -6.78 8.40 -29.77
C VAL A 445 -6.16 7.28 -28.93
N VAL A 446 -5.26 7.66 -28.02
CA VAL A 446 -4.63 6.78 -27.03
C VAL A 446 -5.19 7.14 -25.66
N GLU A 447 -5.99 6.24 -25.09
CA GLU A 447 -6.64 6.44 -23.80
C GLU A 447 -5.76 5.84 -22.69
N VAL A 448 -5.25 6.68 -21.80
CA VAL A 448 -4.37 6.31 -20.68
C VAL A 448 -5.14 6.44 -19.38
N PHE A 449 -5.21 5.38 -18.60
CA PHE A 449 -5.84 5.36 -17.27
C PHE A 449 -4.76 5.15 -16.23
N GLY A 450 -4.57 6.11 -15.32
CA GLY A 450 -3.54 6.00 -14.28
C GLY A 450 -4.00 6.54 -12.94
N THR A 451 -3.45 5.96 -11.87
CA THR A 451 -3.67 6.42 -10.49
C THR A 451 -2.81 7.65 -10.15
N PRO A 452 -3.33 8.64 -9.41
CA PRO A 452 -2.61 9.87 -9.10
C PRO A 452 -1.50 9.64 -8.04
N ASP A 453 -1.66 8.63 -7.19
CA ASP A 453 -0.69 8.26 -6.14
C ASP A 453 0.41 7.31 -6.66
N CYS A 454 0.36 6.95 -7.94
CA CYS A 454 1.36 6.08 -8.56
C CYS A 454 2.51 6.90 -9.16
N ARG A 455 3.69 6.78 -8.57
CA ARG A 455 4.89 7.53 -9.01
C ARG A 455 5.30 7.19 -10.44
N GLU A 456 5.16 5.93 -10.84
CA GLU A 456 5.46 5.49 -12.22
C GLU A 456 4.48 6.11 -13.22
N CYS A 457 3.22 6.25 -12.82
CA CYS A 457 2.15 6.87 -13.60
C CYS A 457 2.38 8.38 -13.72
N ALA A 458 2.79 9.04 -12.63
CA ALA A 458 3.19 10.44 -12.64
C ALA A 458 4.43 10.70 -13.51
N ARG A 459 5.41 9.78 -13.52
CA ARG A 459 6.59 9.85 -14.40
C ARG A 459 6.21 9.69 -15.86
N LEU A 460 5.41 8.69 -16.19
CA LEU A 460 4.88 8.48 -17.55
C LEU A 460 4.08 9.69 -18.04
N LYS A 461 3.26 10.29 -17.16
CA LYS A 461 2.48 11.50 -17.43
C LYS A 461 3.33 12.74 -17.69
N ARG A 462 4.45 12.91 -16.97
CA ARG A 462 5.31 14.10 -17.11
C ARG A 462 6.36 13.96 -18.21
N GLU A 463 6.90 12.76 -18.40
CA GLU A 463 8.08 12.55 -19.25
C GLU A 463 7.76 11.79 -20.54
N PHE A 464 6.92 10.76 -20.49
CA PHE A 464 6.74 9.82 -21.61
C PHE A 464 5.63 10.26 -22.57
N PHE A 465 4.41 10.50 -22.06
CA PHE A 465 3.29 10.90 -22.93
C PHE A 465 3.50 12.25 -23.64
N PRO A 466 4.09 13.30 -23.00
CA PRO A 466 4.40 14.54 -23.71
C PRO A 466 5.40 14.34 -24.86
N ARG A 467 6.40 13.47 -24.70
CA ARG A 467 7.34 13.13 -25.80
C ARG A 467 6.63 12.45 -26.96
N LEU A 468 5.75 11.49 -26.70
CA LEU A 468 4.96 10.83 -27.74
C LEU A 468 4.00 11.80 -28.43
N GLN A 469 3.35 12.69 -27.67
CA GLN A 469 2.49 13.74 -28.21
C GLN A 469 3.26 14.70 -29.13
N GLU A 470 4.51 15.05 -28.80
CA GLU A 470 5.38 15.88 -29.66
C GLU A 470 5.90 15.12 -30.88
N LYS A 471 6.25 13.83 -30.73
CA LYS A 471 6.72 12.97 -31.83
C LYS A 471 5.66 12.79 -32.91
N PHE A 472 4.43 12.48 -32.50
CA PHE A 472 3.33 12.19 -33.42
C PHE A 472 2.43 13.38 -33.74
N LYS A 473 2.60 14.51 -33.03
CA LYS A 473 1.88 15.79 -33.23
C LYS A 473 0.38 15.56 -33.42
N ASP A 474 -0.19 16.14 -34.47
CA ASP A 474 -1.64 16.13 -34.73
C ASP A 474 -2.16 14.74 -35.20
N ARG A 475 -1.29 13.73 -35.37
CA ARG A 475 -1.68 12.38 -35.80
C ARG A 475 -2.15 11.51 -34.64
N VAL A 476 -1.79 11.84 -33.40
CA VAL A 476 -2.12 11.06 -32.19
C VAL A 476 -2.61 11.99 -31.10
N GLU A 477 -3.68 11.62 -30.41
CA GLU A 477 -4.18 12.34 -29.25
C GLU A 477 -4.07 11.45 -28.01
N ILE A 478 -3.16 11.79 -27.09
CA ILE A 478 -2.97 11.05 -25.84
C ILE A 478 -3.82 11.68 -24.74
N ARG A 479 -4.80 10.93 -24.25
CA ARG A 479 -5.74 11.36 -23.22
C ARG A 479 -5.44 10.68 -21.90
N TYR A 480 -4.88 11.42 -20.95
CA TYR A 480 -4.66 10.93 -19.60
C TYR A 480 -5.91 11.11 -18.74
N ARG A 481 -6.42 9.99 -18.22
CA ARG A 481 -7.60 9.85 -17.38
C ARG A 481 -7.20 9.40 -15.99
N ASP A 482 -7.52 10.24 -15.02
CA ASP A 482 -7.21 10.00 -13.62
C ASP A 482 -8.25 9.07 -13.00
N ILE A 483 -7.86 7.83 -12.70
CA ILE A 483 -8.81 6.82 -12.19
C ILE A 483 -9.22 7.03 -10.74
N SER A 484 -8.67 8.04 -10.04
CA SER A 484 -9.26 8.49 -8.78
C SER A 484 -10.61 9.17 -8.99
N ARG A 485 -10.92 9.60 -10.21
CA ARG A 485 -12.21 10.16 -10.60
C ARG A 485 -13.12 9.05 -11.10
N GLU A 486 -14.29 8.94 -10.49
CA GLU A 486 -15.25 7.85 -10.72
C GLU A 486 -15.71 7.73 -12.19
N GLU A 487 -15.85 8.85 -12.92
CA GLU A 487 -16.21 8.85 -14.35
C GLU A 487 -15.14 8.21 -15.23
N GLU A 488 -13.87 8.43 -14.87
CA GLU A 488 -12.70 7.91 -15.57
C GLU A 488 -12.44 6.45 -15.19
N TYR A 489 -12.61 6.08 -13.92
CA TYR A 489 -12.55 4.67 -13.50
C TYR A 489 -13.65 3.83 -14.17
N ALA A 490 -14.88 4.35 -14.28
CA ALA A 490 -15.95 3.66 -15.01
C ALA A 490 -15.62 3.51 -16.51
N ALA A 491 -14.86 4.45 -17.09
CA ALA A 491 -14.37 4.34 -18.46
C ALA A 491 -13.27 3.27 -18.59
N LEU A 492 -12.37 3.13 -17.61
CA LEU A 492 -11.38 2.04 -17.55
C LEU A 492 -12.07 0.67 -17.55
N ILE A 493 -13.03 0.44 -16.65
CA ILE A 493 -13.74 -0.85 -16.56
C ILE A 493 -14.47 -1.21 -17.87
N ARG A 494 -15.05 -0.21 -18.56
CA ARG A 494 -15.66 -0.44 -19.88
C ARG A 494 -14.62 -0.88 -20.92
N MET A 495 -13.41 -0.32 -20.84
CA MET A 495 -12.32 -0.67 -21.74
C MET A 495 -11.71 -2.02 -21.42
N GLU A 496 -11.41 -2.32 -20.16
CA GLU A 496 -10.95 -3.63 -19.71
C GLU A 496 -11.89 -4.76 -20.16
N LYS A 497 -13.21 -4.56 -20.02
CA LYS A 497 -14.22 -5.52 -20.48
C LYS A 497 -14.25 -5.65 -22.00
N LYS A 498 -14.07 -4.56 -22.75
CA LYS A 498 -14.03 -4.58 -24.22
C LYS A 498 -12.79 -5.32 -24.72
N TYR A 499 -11.64 -5.15 -24.08
CA TYR A 499 -10.35 -5.71 -24.49
C TYR A 499 -9.97 -7.01 -23.75
N GLY A 500 -10.83 -7.52 -22.87
CA GLY A 500 -10.61 -8.79 -22.17
C GLY A 500 -9.48 -8.77 -21.14
N VAL A 501 -9.23 -7.63 -20.49
CA VAL A 501 -8.20 -7.48 -19.45
C VAL A 501 -8.64 -8.20 -18.18
N THR A 502 -7.82 -9.13 -17.68
CA THR A 502 -8.12 -9.95 -16.50
C THR A 502 -7.29 -9.62 -15.27
N ALA A 503 -6.29 -8.74 -15.42
CA ALA A 503 -5.39 -8.32 -14.34
C ALA A 503 -5.23 -6.80 -14.41
N SER A 504 -5.60 -6.10 -13.33
CA SER A 504 -5.53 -4.63 -13.27
C SER A 504 -4.16 -4.17 -12.77
N ALA A 505 -3.67 -3.05 -13.29
CA ALA A 505 -2.39 -2.46 -12.91
C ALA A 505 -2.51 -0.95 -12.64
N PRO A 506 -1.51 -0.34 -11.96
CA PRO A 506 -1.57 1.09 -11.61
C PRO A 506 -1.75 2.05 -12.80
N ILE A 507 -1.37 1.62 -14.01
CA ILE A 507 -1.59 2.32 -15.28
C ILE A 507 -1.97 1.34 -16.37
N GLU A 508 -2.95 1.69 -17.19
CA GLU A 508 -3.41 0.92 -18.34
C GLU A 508 -3.61 1.85 -19.55
N VAL A 509 -3.17 1.40 -20.72
CA VAL A 509 -3.23 2.19 -21.95
C VAL A 509 -3.94 1.41 -23.04
N PHE A 510 -4.93 2.06 -23.65
CA PHE A 510 -5.73 1.51 -24.74
C PHE A 510 -5.47 2.31 -26.00
N ALA A 511 -5.03 1.61 -27.05
CA ALA A 511 -4.83 2.19 -28.37
C ALA A 511 -5.32 1.21 -29.42
N GLY A 512 -6.28 1.64 -30.26
CA GLY A 512 -6.90 0.77 -31.27
C GLY A 512 -7.55 -0.48 -30.65
N GLU A 513 -7.13 -1.66 -31.10
CA GLU A 513 -7.59 -2.97 -30.60
C GLU A 513 -6.70 -3.60 -29.52
N ARG A 514 -5.72 -2.86 -29.02
CA ARG A 514 -4.69 -3.38 -28.10
C ARG A 514 -4.74 -2.65 -26.75
N VAL A 515 -4.30 -3.38 -25.72
CA VAL A 515 -4.21 -2.89 -24.35
C VAL A 515 -2.83 -3.21 -23.78
N LEU A 516 -2.25 -2.22 -23.11
CA LEU A 516 -0.99 -2.33 -22.38
C LEU A 516 -1.26 -2.11 -20.90
N VAL A 517 -0.95 -3.12 -20.09
CA VAL A 517 -1.24 -3.13 -18.66
C VAL A 517 0.06 -3.02 -17.88
N GLY A 518 0.15 -1.98 -17.06
CA GLY A 518 1.30 -1.69 -16.19
C GLY A 518 2.35 -0.78 -16.83
N SER A 519 3.09 -0.08 -15.96
CA SER A 519 4.06 0.96 -16.35
C SER A 519 5.23 0.42 -17.20
N ARG A 520 5.52 -0.88 -17.12
CA ARG A 520 6.54 -1.56 -17.93
C ARG A 520 6.05 -1.79 -19.35
N ALA A 521 4.87 -2.39 -19.53
CA ALA A 521 4.29 -2.65 -20.85
C ALA A 521 4.02 -1.34 -21.62
N VAL A 522 3.61 -0.30 -20.90
CA VAL A 522 3.37 1.03 -21.48
C VAL A 522 4.66 1.66 -22.02
N ARG A 523 5.80 1.53 -21.31
CA ARG A 523 7.08 2.06 -21.79
C ARG A 523 7.63 1.28 -22.97
N ALA A 524 7.59 -0.04 -22.87
CA ALA A 524 8.23 -0.92 -23.84
C ALA A 524 7.48 -0.99 -25.19
N HIS A 525 6.15 -0.76 -25.20
CA HIS A 525 5.34 -1.13 -26.37
C HIS A 525 4.38 -0.05 -26.87
N LEU A 526 4.17 1.06 -26.15
CA LEU A 526 3.16 2.04 -26.57
C LEU A 526 3.56 2.79 -27.84
N GLU A 527 4.85 3.12 -27.99
CA GLU A 527 5.36 3.85 -29.15
C GLU A 527 5.25 3.02 -30.43
N ASP A 528 5.74 1.78 -30.41
CA ASP A 528 5.63 0.84 -31.53
C ASP A 528 4.17 0.54 -31.88
N LEU A 529 3.31 0.40 -30.87
CA LEU A 529 1.89 0.19 -31.08
C LEU A 529 1.23 1.39 -31.78
N ILE A 530 1.62 2.62 -31.43
CA ILE A 530 1.15 3.83 -32.10
C ILE A 530 1.62 3.83 -33.57
N GLU A 531 2.89 3.48 -33.83
CA GLU A 531 3.44 3.41 -35.18
C GLU A 531 2.76 2.35 -36.04
N GLU A 532 2.53 1.15 -35.48
CA GLU A 532 1.80 0.05 -36.14
C GLU A 532 0.37 0.47 -36.49
N LEU A 533 -0.35 1.10 -35.56
CA LEU A 533 -1.73 1.53 -35.77
C LEU A 533 -1.82 2.67 -36.78
N LEU A 534 -0.85 3.58 -36.80
CA LEU A 534 -0.75 4.63 -37.80
C LEU A 534 -0.39 4.07 -39.18
N SER A 535 0.52 3.09 -39.28
CA SER A 535 0.87 2.46 -40.56
C SER A 535 -0.28 1.64 -41.13
N ARG A 536 -1.02 0.90 -40.28
CA ARG A 536 -2.23 0.17 -40.71
C ARG A 536 -3.32 1.10 -41.18
N ARG A 537 -3.56 2.21 -40.49
CA ARG A 537 -4.54 3.23 -40.92
C ARG A 537 -4.13 3.86 -42.27
N THR A 538 -2.83 3.98 -42.55
CA THR A 538 -2.33 4.47 -43.85
C THR A 538 -2.58 3.43 -44.96
N GLN A 539 -2.46 2.14 -44.66
CA GLN A 539 -2.71 1.04 -45.59
C GLN A 539 -4.21 0.73 -45.81
N GLU A 540 -5.05 0.86 -44.79
CA GLU A 540 -6.51 0.69 -44.87
C GLU A 540 -7.20 1.85 -45.62
N THR A 541 -6.57 3.03 -45.65
CA THR A 541 -7.07 4.16 -46.47
C THR A 541 -6.80 3.95 -47.96
N GLU A 542 -5.89 3.03 -48.34
CA GLU A 542 -5.59 2.67 -49.73
C GLU A 542 -6.31 1.39 -50.21
N ALA A 543 -7.01 0.67 -49.34
CA ALA A 543 -7.73 -0.56 -49.70
C ALA A 543 -9.07 -0.68 -48.95
N ALA A 544 -10.11 -0.02 -49.47
CA ALA A 544 -11.51 -0.43 -49.23
C ALA A 544 -11.91 -1.46 -50.31
N PRO A 545 -12.67 -2.52 -49.97
CA PRO A 545 -14.13 -2.35 -50.04
C PRO A 545 -14.98 -3.14 -49.01
N GLU A 546 -16.13 -2.53 -48.71
CA GLU A 546 -17.49 -3.05 -48.46
C GLU A 546 -17.76 -4.36 -47.67
N ALA A 547 -18.41 -4.16 -46.51
CA ALA A 547 -19.60 -4.85 -45.98
C ALA A 547 -19.71 -6.39 -45.99
N SER A 548 -19.92 -6.99 -44.80
CA SER A 548 -21.18 -7.68 -44.49
C SER A 548 -21.25 -8.14 -43.02
N SER A 549 -22.45 -7.98 -42.46
CA SER A 549 -22.97 -8.63 -41.26
C SER A 549 -22.88 -10.16 -41.30
N THR A 550 -22.67 -10.81 -40.15
CA THR A 550 -23.55 -11.89 -39.69
C THR A 550 -23.38 -12.14 -38.20
N ALA A 551 -24.53 -12.31 -37.55
CA ALA A 551 -24.70 -12.79 -36.20
C ALA A 551 -24.47 -14.32 -36.13
N GLU A 552 -24.54 -14.83 -34.89
CA GLU A 552 -24.63 -16.24 -34.48
C GLU A 552 -23.26 -16.95 -34.35
N THR A 553 -22.89 -17.57 -33.22
CA THR A 553 -23.69 -18.37 -32.29
C THR A 553 -23.10 -18.31 -30.87
N SER A 554 -23.94 -17.92 -29.90
CA SER A 554 -23.74 -18.26 -28.50
C SER A 554 -24.59 -19.48 -28.18
N ALA A 555 -24.00 -20.62 -27.79
CA ALA A 555 -24.79 -21.66 -27.16
C ALA A 555 -24.04 -22.61 -26.22
N GLU A 556 -22.72 -22.84 -26.34
CA GLU A 556 -22.16 -24.08 -25.75
C GLU A 556 -21.10 -23.95 -24.65
N SER A 557 -20.96 -22.79 -23.99
CA SER A 557 -20.01 -22.69 -22.85
C SER A 557 -20.51 -21.86 -21.67
N ARG A 558 -21.82 -21.56 -21.62
CA ARG A 558 -22.44 -20.79 -20.53
C ARG A 558 -22.72 -21.59 -19.25
N GLN A 559 -22.46 -22.89 -19.19
CA GLN A 559 -23.10 -23.73 -18.16
C GLN A 559 -22.21 -24.44 -17.12
N THR A 560 -20.87 -24.38 -17.17
CA THR A 560 -20.07 -25.24 -16.28
C THR A 560 -19.06 -24.55 -15.35
N VAL A 561 -18.87 -23.23 -15.44
CA VAL A 561 -17.90 -22.51 -14.57
C VAL A 561 -18.52 -21.34 -13.78
N VAL A 562 -19.74 -20.91 -14.13
CA VAL A 562 -20.46 -19.83 -13.41
C VAL A 562 -21.21 -20.33 -12.15
N SER A 563 -21.27 -21.64 -11.89
CA SER A 563 -22.09 -22.22 -10.82
C SER A 563 -21.41 -22.33 -9.45
N ARG A 564 -20.09 -22.07 -9.31
CA ARG A 564 -19.40 -22.18 -8.00
C ARG A 564 -19.03 -20.86 -7.33
N PHE A 565 -19.03 -19.72 -8.04
CA PHE A 565 -18.62 -18.42 -7.49
C PHE A 565 -19.75 -17.40 -7.28
N ARG A 566 -20.96 -17.63 -7.79
CA ARG A 566 -22.12 -16.75 -7.54
C ARG A 566 -22.83 -17.01 -6.20
N THR A 567 -22.60 -18.16 -5.57
CA THR A 567 -23.33 -18.59 -4.37
C THR A 567 -22.81 -17.92 -3.10
N PHE A 568 -21.55 -17.49 -3.07
CA PHE A 568 -20.95 -16.88 -1.88
C PHE A 568 -21.26 -15.38 -1.72
N SER A 569 -21.43 -14.62 -2.81
CA SER A 569 -21.61 -13.16 -2.72
C SER A 569 -23.02 -12.73 -2.30
N ALA A 570 -24.09 -13.33 -2.85
CA ALA A 570 -25.45 -13.03 -2.45
C ALA A 570 -25.76 -13.52 -1.02
N ALA A 571 -25.23 -14.69 -0.65
CA ALA A 571 -25.36 -15.23 0.70
C ALA A 571 -24.68 -14.33 1.74
N ALA A 572 -23.51 -13.75 1.43
CA ALA A 572 -22.82 -12.82 2.32
C ALA A 572 -23.62 -11.52 2.54
N VAL A 573 -24.22 -10.95 1.49
CA VAL A 573 -25.05 -9.73 1.60
C VAL A 573 -26.33 -10.00 2.40
N ILE A 574 -26.99 -11.14 2.18
CA ILE A 574 -28.18 -11.55 2.92
C ILE A 574 -27.83 -11.80 4.40
N LEU A 575 -26.71 -12.49 4.67
CA LEU A 575 -26.25 -12.78 6.02
C LEU A 575 -25.89 -11.48 6.77
N ALA A 576 -25.17 -10.56 6.12
CA ALA A 576 -24.85 -9.25 6.69
C ALA A 576 -26.11 -8.43 7.01
N GLY A 577 -27.07 -8.39 6.07
CA GLY A 577 -28.35 -7.71 6.29
C GLY A 577 -29.15 -8.33 7.45
N LEU A 578 -29.20 -9.66 7.55
CA LEU A 578 -29.87 -10.35 8.66
C LEU A 578 -29.19 -10.09 10.01
N ILE A 579 -27.86 -10.11 10.06
CA ILE A 579 -27.08 -9.81 11.28
C ILE A 579 -27.37 -8.38 11.75
N ASP A 580 -27.34 -7.41 10.83
CA ASP A 580 -27.64 -6.01 11.14
C ASP A 580 -29.11 -5.80 11.54
N GLY A 581 -30.03 -6.56 10.95
CA GLY A 581 -31.46 -6.53 11.28
C GLY A 581 -31.78 -6.99 12.71
N ILE A 582 -30.86 -7.68 13.38
CA ILE A 582 -30.95 -8.10 14.79
C ILE A 582 -30.19 -7.08 15.68
N ASN A 583 -30.32 -5.78 15.39
CA ASN A 583 -29.73 -4.73 16.20
C ASN A 583 -30.52 -4.52 17.52
N PRO A 584 -29.85 -4.47 18.69
CA PRO A 584 -30.46 -4.11 19.98
C PRO A 584 -31.34 -2.84 19.96
N CYS A 585 -30.99 -1.82 19.16
CA CYS A 585 -31.74 -0.57 19.06
C CYS A 585 -33.09 -0.75 18.33
N ALA A 586 -33.06 -1.45 17.18
CA ALA A 586 -34.26 -1.80 16.42
C ALA A 586 -35.19 -2.68 17.27
N PHE A 587 -34.64 -3.62 18.04
CA PHE A 587 -35.44 -4.46 18.93
C PHE A 587 -36.09 -3.66 20.07
N ALA A 588 -35.36 -2.72 20.68
CA ALA A 588 -35.89 -1.85 21.73
C ALA A 588 -37.02 -0.95 21.23
N THR A 589 -36.92 -0.42 20.01
CA THR A 589 -37.97 0.43 19.42
C THR A 589 -39.21 -0.37 19.03
N ILE A 590 -39.06 -1.59 18.51
CA ILE A 590 -40.20 -2.50 18.28
C ILE A 590 -40.92 -2.81 19.57
N VAL A 591 -40.18 -3.21 20.62
CA VAL A 591 -40.76 -3.52 21.92
C VAL A 591 -41.52 -2.30 22.43
N PHE A 592 -40.99 -1.10 22.27
CA PHE A 592 -41.69 0.14 22.64
C PHE A 592 -42.95 0.40 21.81
N VAL A 593 -42.89 0.30 20.48
CA VAL A 593 -44.03 0.53 19.57
C VAL A 593 -45.14 -0.50 19.83
N VAL A 594 -44.78 -1.77 19.96
CA VAL A 594 -45.70 -2.85 20.33
C VAL A 594 -46.26 -2.62 21.74
N SER A 595 -45.44 -2.20 22.71
CA SER A 595 -45.90 -1.84 24.08
C SER A 595 -46.96 -0.75 24.04
N ALA A 596 -46.71 0.30 23.26
CA ALA A 596 -47.59 1.44 23.15
C ALA A 596 -48.91 1.06 22.48
N LEU A 597 -48.87 0.27 21.40
CA LEU A 597 -50.08 -0.17 20.68
C LEU A 597 -50.90 -1.19 21.49
N ALA A 598 -50.24 -2.09 22.22
CA ALA A 598 -50.89 -3.04 23.12
C ALA A 598 -51.56 -2.33 24.31
N ALA A 599 -50.94 -1.28 24.87
CA ALA A 599 -51.52 -0.47 25.94
C ALA A 599 -52.79 0.27 25.50
N LEU A 600 -52.95 0.53 24.20
CA LEU A 600 -54.11 1.21 23.62
C LEU A 600 -55.27 0.26 23.27
N ARG A 601 -55.17 -1.04 23.59
CA ARG A 601 -56.15 -2.09 23.24
C ARG A 601 -56.54 -2.10 21.76
N LYS A 602 -55.62 -1.70 20.88
CA LYS A 602 -55.84 -1.72 19.44
C LYS A 602 -55.94 -3.17 18.95
N GLY A 603 -56.77 -3.40 17.94
CA GLY A 603 -56.95 -4.72 17.37
C GLY A 603 -55.67 -5.25 16.71
N ARG A 604 -55.64 -6.56 16.47
CA ARG A 604 -54.50 -7.22 15.81
C ARG A 604 -54.19 -6.63 14.44
N ARG A 605 -55.21 -6.11 13.74
CA ARG A 605 -55.08 -5.48 12.42
C ARG A 605 -54.32 -4.14 12.50
N GLU A 606 -54.61 -3.32 13.50
CA GLU A 606 -53.95 -2.02 13.69
C GLU A 606 -52.50 -2.16 14.11
N ILE A 607 -52.17 -3.19 14.89
CA ILE A 607 -50.77 -3.53 15.24
C ILE A 607 -50.00 -3.92 13.97
N LEU A 608 -50.60 -4.71 13.08
CA LEU A 608 -49.99 -5.09 11.82
C LEU A 608 -49.80 -3.88 10.89
N LEU A 609 -50.81 -3.00 10.78
CA LEU A 609 -50.71 -1.78 9.96
C LEU A 609 -49.62 -0.81 10.47
N ALA A 610 -49.55 -0.61 11.78
CA ALA A 610 -48.49 0.18 12.39
C ALA A 610 -47.10 -0.46 12.19
N GLY A 611 -47.00 -1.78 12.36
CA GLY A 611 -45.78 -2.54 12.11
C GLY A 611 -45.30 -2.44 10.67
N THR A 612 -46.20 -2.55 9.69
CA THR A 612 -45.89 -2.36 8.27
C THR A 612 -45.42 -0.92 8.00
N GLY A 613 -46.12 0.09 8.52
CA GLY A 613 -45.71 1.49 8.40
C GLY A 613 -44.30 1.74 8.93
N PHE A 614 -44.02 1.26 10.15
CA PHE A 614 -42.71 1.35 10.79
C PHE A 614 -41.61 0.67 9.98
N THR A 615 -41.85 -0.57 9.54
CA THR A 615 -40.89 -1.36 8.75
C THR A 615 -40.56 -0.70 7.41
N LEU A 616 -41.57 -0.11 6.74
CA LEU A 616 -41.35 0.67 5.52
C LEU A 616 -40.53 1.93 5.80
N GLY A 617 -40.81 2.64 6.90
CA GLY A 617 -40.03 3.82 7.31
C GLY A 617 -38.54 3.49 7.48
N VAL A 618 -38.25 2.36 8.13
CA VAL A 618 -36.89 1.84 8.30
C VAL A 618 -36.23 1.52 6.96
N PHE A 619 -36.94 0.80 6.08
CA PHE A 619 -36.47 0.43 4.74
C PHE A 619 -36.08 1.66 3.91
N PHE A 620 -36.95 2.68 3.86
CA PHE A 620 -36.67 3.88 3.07
C PHE A 620 -35.57 4.76 3.66
N ALA A 621 -35.39 4.78 4.98
CA ALA A 621 -34.28 5.49 5.61
C ALA A 621 -32.92 4.88 5.22
N TYR A 622 -32.77 3.56 5.33
CA TYR A 622 -31.53 2.88 4.94
C TYR A 622 -31.31 2.88 3.43
N LEU A 623 -32.36 2.74 2.62
CA LEU A 623 -32.26 2.92 1.17
C LEU A 623 -31.80 4.34 0.81
N GLY A 624 -32.35 5.36 1.47
CA GLY A 624 -31.97 6.76 1.29
C GLY A 624 -30.53 7.07 1.75
N LEU A 625 -30.08 6.49 2.87
CA LEU A 625 -28.69 6.57 3.33
C LEU A 625 -27.74 5.91 2.33
N GLY A 626 -28.05 4.69 1.87
CA GLY A 626 -27.26 3.99 0.85
C GLY A 626 -27.17 4.77 -0.47
N ALA A 627 -28.27 5.43 -0.87
CA ALA A 627 -28.32 6.32 -2.03
C ALA A 627 -27.55 7.65 -1.81
N GLY A 628 -27.61 8.22 -0.61
CA GLY A 628 -26.97 9.49 -0.26
C GLY A 628 -25.45 9.37 -0.08
N ILE A 629 -24.97 8.27 0.49
CA ILE A 629 -23.53 7.90 0.53
C ILE A 629 -22.98 7.72 -0.90
N PHE A 630 -23.80 7.19 -1.81
CA PHE A 630 -23.50 7.06 -3.23
C PHE A 630 -23.23 8.40 -3.93
N ALA A 631 -23.86 9.49 -3.48
CA ALA A 631 -23.70 10.84 -4.03
C ALA A 631 -22.66 11.69 -3.26
N GLY A 632 -22.51 11.46 -1.95
CA GLY A 632 -21.71 12.31 -1.04
C GLY A 632 -20.21 12.00 -0.98
N LEU A 633 -19.76 10.82 -1.44
CA LEU A 633 -18.35 10.43 -1.42
C LEU A 633 -17.43 11.30 -2.32
N ARG A 634 -17.99 12.22 -3.13
CA ARG A 634 -17.24 13.16 -3.98
C ARG A 634 -16.91 14.53 -3.33
N ALA A 635 -17.37 14.84 -2.11
CA ALA A 635 -17.27 16.18 -1.51
C ALA A 635 -16.42 16.29 -0.22
N LEU A 636 -15.49 15.36 -0.01
CA LEU A 636 -15.02 14.90 1.31
C LEU A 636 -13.83 15.63 1.97
N SER A 637 -13.55 16.90 1.65
CA SER A 637 -12.54 17.66 2.44
C SER A 637 -13.14 18.39 3.65
N ALA A 638 -14.43 18.75 3.61
CA ALA A 638 -15.10 19.48 4.70
C ALA A 638 -15.74 18.58 5.79
N VAL A 639 -15.82 17.27 5.57
CA VAL A 639 -16.58 16.34 6.43
C VAL A 639 -15.74 15.77 7.58
N ARG A 640 -14.40 15.71 7.44
CA ARG A 640 -13.53 15.03 8.42
C ARG A 640 -13.55 15.70 9.80
N ALA A 641 -13.45 17.02 9.84
CA ALA A 641 -13.52 17.78 11.10
C ALA A 641 -14.91 17.70 11.76
N ALA A 642 -15.99 17.69 10.96
CA ALA A 642 -17.36 17.55 11.47
C ALA A 642 -17.63 16.14 12.02
N ALA A 643 -17.09 15.11 11.37
CA ALA A 643 -17.17 13.72 11.81
C ALA A 643 -16.47 13.52 13.16
N ASP A 644 -15.29 14.10 13.36
CA ASP A 644 -14.54 13.97 14.61
C ASP A 644 -15.25 14.61 15.81
N ILE A 645 -15.84 15.80 15.61
CA ILE A 645 -16.66 16.48 16.63
C ILE A 645 -17.89 15.62 16.97
N PHE A 646 -18.54 15.06 15.96
CA PHE A 646 -19.71 14.21 16.13
C PHE A 646 -19.40 12.90 16.86
N VAL A 647 -18.34 12.19 16.49
CA VAL A 647 -17.91 10.93 17.13
C VAL A 647 -17.52 11.18 18.60
N THR A 648 -16.82 12.30 18.87
CA THR A 648 -16.49 12.69 20.25
C THR A 648 -17.75 12.97 21.08
N GLY A 649 -18.71 13.72 20.52
CA GLY A 649 -19.99 13.98 21.17
C GLY A 649 -20.80 12.71 21.44
N MET A 650 -20.77 11.76 20.50
CA MET A 650 -21.44 10.46 20.65
C MET A 650 -20.81 9.62 21.76
N ALA A 651 -19.47 9.55 21.83
CA ALA A 651 -18.77 8.83 22.88
C ALA A 651 -19.14 9.37 24.28
N ILE A 652 -19.15 10.69 24.45
CA ILE A 652 -19.57 11.35 25.70
C ILE A 652 -21.02 10.98 26.05
N ALA A 653 -21.95 11.08 25.08
CA ALA A 653 -23.35 10.73 25.28
C ALA A 653 -23.53 9.27 25.71
N VAL A 654 -22.79 8.34 25.08
CA VAL A 654 -22.81 6.91 25.41
C VAL A 654 -22.29 6.64 26.83
N PHE A 655 -21.23 7.32 27.27
CA PHE A 655 -20.77 7.21 28.68
C PHE A 655 -21.79 7.75 29.68
N VAL A 656 -22.47 8.85 29.34
CA VAL A 656 -23.57 9.37 30.17
C VAL A 656 -24.71 8.34 30.26
N LEU A 657 -25.08 7.69 29.15
CA LEU A 657 -26.09 6.61 29.14
C LEU A 657 -25.64 5.38 29.94
N ALA A 658 -24.35 5.04 29.92
CA ALA A 658 -23.78 3.98 30.75
C ALA A 658 -23.96 4.31 32.25
N ALA A 659 -23.56 5.51 32.68
CA ALA A 659 -23.70 5.96 34.06
C ALA A 659 -25.17 6.00 34.52
N LEU A 660 -26.07 6.50 33.67
CA LEU A 660 -27.51 6.52 33.95
C LEU A 660 -28.11 5.10 34.03
N SER A 661 -27.61 4.15 33.23
CA SER A 661 -28.07 2.76 33.25
C SER A 661 -27.67 2.04 34.55
N PHE A 662 -26.44 2.27 35.04
CA PHE A 662 -26.02 1.74 36.35
C PHE A 662 -26.79 2.39 37.51
N LYS A 663 -27.01 3.71 37.46
CA LYS A 663 -27.86 4.43 38.43
C LYS A 663 -29.29 3.85 38.47
N ASP A 664 -29.88 3.60 37.30
CA ASP A 664 -31.22 3.03 37.17
C ASP A 664 -31.31 1.61 37.73
N ALA A 665 -30.28 0.77 37.48
CA ALA A 665 -30.19 -0.57 38.05
C ALA A 665 -30.19 -0.52 39.58
N TRP A 666 -29.38 0.38 40.15
CA TRP A 666 -29.27 0.56 41.59
C TRP A 666 -30.56 1.12 42.21
N ALA A 667 -31.13 2.17 41.62
CA ALA A 667 -32.36 2.81 42.09
C ALA A 667 -33.55 1.85 42.06
N TYR A 668 -33.68 1.03 41.01
CA TYR A 668 -34.75 0.03 40.91
C TYR A 668 -34.52 -1.16 41.86
N ALA A 669 -33.28 -1.60 42.04
CA ALA A 669 -32.94 -2.65 43.00
C ALA A 669 -33.32 -2.25 44.44
N LYS A 670 -33.13 -0.97 44.80
CA LYS A 670 -33.46 -0.45 46.14
C LYS A 670 -34.95 -0.17 46.34
N THR A 671 -35.64 0.38 45.35
CA THR A 671 -37.01 0.87 45.54
C THR A 671 -38.09 -0.08 45.02
N ARG A 672 -37.77 -1.01 44.11
CA ARG A 672 -38.71 -1.86 43.36
C ARG A 672 -39.83 -1.10 42.63
N ARG A 673 -39.70 0.24 42.51
CA ARG A 673 -40.69 1.10 41.86
C ARG A 673 -40.23 1.43 40.45
N PRO A 674 -41.04 1.17 39.41
CA PRO A 674 -40.71 1.55 38.04
C PRO A 674 -40.46 3.06 37.87
N THR A 675 -41.04 3.90 38.71
CA THR A 675 -40.86 5.36 38.68
C THR A 675 -39.47 5.86 39.10
N SER A 676 -38.64 4.99 39.67
CA SER A 676 -37.27 5.32 40.10
C SER A 676 -36.22 5.26 38.97
N VAL A 677 -36.62 4.80 37.77
CA VAL A 677 -35.74 4.65 36.60
C VAL A 677 -35.73 5.96 35.82
N THR A 678 -34.54 6.56 35.71
CA THR A 678 -34.26 7.86 35.06
C THR A 678 -34.37 7.77 33.53
N LEU A 679 -33.86 6.69 32.92
CA LEU A 679 -33.99 6.45 31.48
C LEU A 679 -35.40 5.93 31.16
N GLN A 680 -36.39 6.79 31.38
CA GLN A 680 -37.77 6.64 30.95
C GLN A 680 -38.22 7.90 30.22
N LEU A 681 -39.22 7.76 29.36
CA LEU A 681 -39.88 8.90 28.74
C LEU A 681 -40.41 9.86 29.82
N PRO A 682 -40.09 11.17 29.74
CA PRO A 682 -40.61 12.18 30.66
C PRO A 682 -42.13 12.12 30.77
N GLN A 683 -42.68 12.37 31.96
CA GLN A 683 -44.13 12.28 32.19
C GLN A 683 -44.94 13.18 31.25
N GLY A 684 -44.49 14.41 31.00
CA GLY A 684 -45.13 15.30 30.02
C GLY A 684 -45.14 14.75 28.58
N THR A 685 -44.11 13.99 28.19
CA THR A 685 -44.06 13.31 26.89
C THR A 685 -44.98 12.11 26.86
N LYS A 686 -45.02 11.30 27.93
CA LYS A 686 -45.99 10.19 28.08
C LYS A 686 -47.43 10.69 28.02
N GLU A 687 -47.72 11.84 28.61
CA GLU A 687 -49.04 12.47 28.62
C GLU A 687 -49.39 13.10 27.26
N ARG A 688 -48.44 13.79 26.59
CA ARG A 688 -48.62 14.27 25.20
C ARG A 688 -48.87 13.11 24.24
N MET A 689 -48.08 12.04 24.35
CA MET A 689 -48.31 10.81 23.59
C MET A 689 -49.72 10.27 23.87
N HIS A 690 -50.13 10.11 25.14
CA HIS A 690 -51.50 9.67 25.48
C HIS A 690 -52.59 10.58 24.93
N ARG A 691 -52.34 11.89 24.81
CA ARG A 691 -53.30 12.88 24.27
C ARG A 691 -53.45 12.76 22.76
N ILE A 692 -52.33 12.66 22.02
CA ILE A 692 -52.29 12.43 20.56
C ILE A 692 -52.83 11.03 20.21
N LEU A 693 -52.65 10.06 21.10
CA LEU A 693 -53.09 8.67 20.91
C LEU A 693 -54.58 8.46 21.27
N LYS A 694 -55.19 9.34 22.07
CA LYS A 694 -56.63 9.31 22.42
C LYS A 694 -57.54 9.94 21.36
N THR A 695 -57.02 10.77 20.45
CA THR A 695 -57.80 11.42 19.39
C THR A 695 -58.23 10.49 18.25
N GLY A 696 -58.24 9.17 18.45
CA GLY A 696 -58.77 8.21 17.48
C GLY A 696 -58.05 8.31 16.13
N LEU A 697 -56.73 8.11 16.12
CA LEU A 697 -55.98 8.06 14.87
C LEU A 697 -56.57 6.97 13.96
N GLY A 698 -57.15 7.39 12.83
CA GLY A 698 -57.59 6.48 11.78
C GLY A 698 -56.41 5.66 11.24
N ALA A 699 -56.71 4.50 10.65
CA ALA A 699 -55.72 3.61 10.04
C ALA A 699 -54.62 4.33 9.20
N PRO A 700 -54.93 5.32 8.33
CA PRO A 700 -53.90 6.01 7.54
C PRO A 700 -52.94 6.86 8.40
N HIS A 701 -53.43 7.54 9.44
CA HIS A 701 -52.59 8.34 10.33
C HIS A 701 -51.70 7.47 11.22
N LEU A 702 -52.18 6.27 11.57
CA LEU A 702 -51.39 5.28 12.30
C LEU A 702 -50.21 4.76 11.47
N VAL A 703 -50.44 4.44 10.20
CA VAL A 703 -49.40 3.99 9.26
C VAL A 703 -48.38 5.11 9.02
N ALA A 704 -48.85 6.32 8.72
CA ALA A 704 -47.99 7.47 8.47
C ALA A 704 -47.14 7.85 9.69
N GLY A 705 -47.75 7.88 10.89
CA GLY A 705 -47.01 8.15 12.12
C GLY A 705 -45.96 7.09 12.44
N SER A 706 -46.29 5.81 12.20
CA SER A 706 -45.35 4.71 12.39
C SER A 706 -44.21 4.74 11.38
N PHE A 707 -44.49 5.11 10.13
CA PHE A 707 -43.48 5.32 9.09
C PHE A 707 -42.48 6.42 9.46
N VAL A 708 -42.96 7.60 9.87
CA VAL A 708 -42.10 8.71 10.28
C VAL A 708 -41.24 8.32 11.48
N ALA A 709 -41.82 7.61 12.45
CA ALA A 709 -41.09 7.11 13.60
C ALA A 709 -39.99 6.11 13.19
N GLY A 710 -40.30 5.13 12.34
CA GLY A 710 -39.32 4.15 11.85
C GLY A 710 -38.20 4.80 11.04
N PHE A 711 -38.52 5.78 10.20
CA PHE A 711 -37.55 6.54 9.42
C PHE A 711 -36.60 7.35 10.30
N ALA A 712 -37.14 8.11 11.27
CA ALA A 712 -36.34 8.95 12.17
C ALA A 712 -35.44 8.12 13.09
N VAL A 713 -35.94 7.01 13.64
CA VAL A 713 -35.15 6.07 14.46
C VAL A 713 -33.99 5.51 13.64
N SER A 714 -34.25 5.11 12.39
CA SER A 714 -33.22 4.54 11.51
C SER A 714 -32.11 5.51 11.17
N LEU A 715 -32.42 6.80 10.96
CA LEU A 715 -31.40 7.83 10.76
C LEU A 715 -30.49 8.01 11.98
N LEU A 716 -31.05 7.89 13.19
CA LEU A 716 -30.28 7.96 14.43
C LEU A 716 -29.44 6.70 14.65
N GLU A 717 -29.98 5.52 14.31
CA GLU A 717 -29.29 4.23 14.40
C GLU A 717 -28.16 4.08 13.38
N ALA A 718 -28.27 4.71 12.22
CA ALA A 718 -27.26 4.68 11.15
C ALA A 718 -25.87 5.13 11.62
N ALA A 719 -25.79 5.97 12.66
CA ALA A 719 -24.52 6.35 13.27
C ALA A 719 -23.79 5.18 13.96
N CYS A 720 -24.53 4.16 14.40
CA CYS A 720 -24.00 2.98 15.09
C CYS A 720 -23.95 1.74 14.17
N THR A 721 -24.98 1.51 13.34
CA THR A 721 -25.03 0.38 12.37
C THR A 721 -24.27 0.64 11.08
N GLY A 722 -23.93 1.91 10.82
CA GLY A 722 -23.10 2.33 9.71
C GLY A 722 -21.78 1.57 9.62
N GLN A 723 -21.28 1.01 10.72
CA GLN A 723 -20.02 0.25 10.77
C GLN A 723 -20.06 -1.10 10.06
N VAL A 724 -21.22 -1.74 9.90
CA VAL A 724 -21.36 -3.00 9.12
C VAL A 724 -22.00 -2.71 7.77
N TYR A 725 -22.93 -1.76 7.74
CA TYR A 725 -23.57 -1.26 6.53
C TYR A 725 -22.57 -0.64 5.53
N LEU A 726 -21.66 0.23 6.00
CA LEU A 726 -20.70 0.94 5.13
C LEU A 726 -19.61 0.03 4.55
N PRO A 727 -19.00 -0.92 5.29
CA PRO A 727 -18.05 -1.86 4.68
C PRO A 727 -18.72 -2.86 3.74
N THR A 728 -19.96 -3.28 4.01
CA THR A 728 -20.71 -4.16 3.11
C THR A 728 -21.08 -3.43 1.83
N LEU A 729 -21.52 -2.17 1.93
CA LEU A 729 -21.76 -1.31 0.78
C LEU A 729 -20.45 -1.01 0.04
N GLY A 730 -19.36 -0.74 0.76
CA GLY A 730 -18.02 -0.54 0.22
C GLY A 730 -17.47 -1.79 -0.49
N PHE A 731 -17.77 -2.98 0.00
CA PHE A 731 -17.46 -4.26 -0.65
C PHE A 731 -18.27 -4.45 -1.94
N ILE A 732 -19.58 -4.19 -1.91
CA ILE A 732 -20.45 -4.23 -3.10
C ILE A 732 -19.99 -3.19 -4.15
N LEU A 733 -19.45 -2.05 -3.71
CA LEU A 733 -18.97 -0.95 -4.56
C LEU A 733 -17.54 -1.18 -5.11
N ARG A 734 -16.69 -1.93 -4.40
CA ARG A 734 -15.31 -2.23 -4.82
C ARG A 734 -15.20 -3.33 -5.87
N GLU A 735 -16.29 -4.04 -6.15
CA GLU A 735 -16.36 -5.14 -7.11
C GLU A 735 -17.10 -4.69 -8.39
N PRO A 736 -16.40 -4.34 -9.49
CA PRO A 736 -16.99 -3.71 -10.68
C PRO A 736 -18.02 -4.59 -11.41
N SER A 737 -17.94 -5.91 -11.22
CA SER A 737 -18.86 -6.91 -11.78
C SER A 737 -20.25 -6.87 -11.13
N LEU A 738 -20.38 -6.24 -9.95
CA LEU A 738 -21.61 -6.12 -9.17
C LEU A 738 -22.25 -4.72 -9.25
N ALA A 739 -21.56 -3.71 -9.80
CA ALA A 739 -22.04 -2.32 -9.84
C ALA A 739 -23.42 -2.10 -10.52
N PRO A 740 -23.76 -2.74 -11.67
CA PRO A 740 -25.11 -2.65 -12.26
C PRO A 740 -26.18 -3.34 -11.40
N ARG A 741 -25.76 -4.24 -10.51
CA ARG A 741 -26.58 -4.98 -9.56
C ARG A 741 -26.48 -4.39 -8.15
N ALA A 742 -25.74 -3.29 -7.94
CA ALA A 742 -25.54 -2.72 -6.61
C ALA A 742 -26.86 -2.25 -6.01
N TRP A 743 -27.76 -1.67 -6.81
CA TRP A 743 -29.14 -1.36 -6.40
C TRP A 743 -29.93 -2.61 -6.02
N VAL A 744 -29.72 -3.72 -6.74
CA VAL A 744 -30.38 -5.00 -6.45
C VAL A 744 -29.86 -5.59 -5.13
N PHE A 745 -28.54 -5.59 -4.90
CA PHE A 745 -27.94 -6.04 -3.64
C PHE A 745 -28.26 -5.10 -2.48
N LEU A 746 -28.34 -3.79 -2.72
CA LEU A 746 -28.78 -2.81 -1.74
C LEU A 746 -30.23 -3.08 -1.34
N VAL A 747 -31.12 -3.32 -2.30
CA VAL A 747 -32.51 -3.71 -2.03
C VAL A 747 -32.57 -5.06 -1.30
N PHE A 748 -31.81 -6.07 -1.70
CA PHE A 748 -31.75 -7.37 -1.01
C PHE A 748 -31.21 -7.24 0.43
N TYR A 749 -30.21 -6.41 0.63
CA TYR A 749 -29.68 -6.08 1.95
C TYR A 749 -30.75 -5.43 2.80
N ASN A 750 -31.42 -4.40 2.29
CA ASN A 750 -32.49 -3.69 3.00
C ASN A 750 -33.68 -4.62 3.31
N ILE A 751 -34.04 -5.53 2.39
CA ILE A 751 -35.07 -6.56 2.63
C ILE A 751 -34.62 -7.53 3.74
N SER A 752 -33.36 -7.97 3.71
CA SER A 752 -32.79 -8.89 4.71
C SER A 752 -32.71 -8.23 6.09
N PHE A 753 -32.40 -6.93 6.13
CA PHE A 753 -32.36 -6.10 7.33
C PHE A 753 -33.74 -5.95 8.00
N ILE A 754 -34.81 -5.76 7.22
CA ILE A 754 -36.15 -5.61 7.78
C ILE A 754 -36.85 -6.94 8.10
N LEU A 755 -36.31 -8.08 7.65
CA LEU A 755 -36.96 -9.38 7.82
C LEU A 755 -37.11 -9.79 9.30
N PRO A 756 -36.08 -9.68 10.17
CA PRO A 756 -36.24 -9.95 11.60
C PRO A 756 -37.27 -9.02 12.26
N LEU A 757 -37.29 -7.74 11.87
CA LEU A 757 -38.24 -6.72 12.33
C LEU A 757 -39.69 -7.09 11.96
N ALA A 758 -39.94 -7.47 10.71
CA ALA A 758 -41.25 -7.91 10.24
C ALA A 758 -41.71 -9.20 10.95
N ALA A 759 -40.78 -10.13 11.19
CA ALA A 759 -41.07 -11.38 11.90
C ALA A 759 -41.55 -11.13 13.34
N VAL A 760 -40.99 -10.14 14.06
CA VAL A 760 -41.45 -9.79 15.42
C VAL A 760 -42.90 -9.29 15.41
N PHE A 761 -43.27 -8.40 14.48
CA PHE A 761 -44.67 -7.93 14.38
C PHE A 761 -45.64 -9.06 14.01
N LEU A 762 -45.22 -10.01 13.16
CA LEU A 762 -46.00 -11.21 12.85
C LEU A 762 -46.17 -12.12 14.07
N LEU A 763 -45.12 -12.36 14.85
CA LEU A 763 -45.19 -13.16 16.09
C LEU A 763 -46.13 -12.53 17.12
N VAL A 764 -46.10 -11.20 17.26
CA VAL A 764 -47.02 -10.44 18.10
C VAL A 764 -48.46 -10.59 17.60
N TYR A 765 -48.68 -10.57 16.28
CA TYR A 765 -50.00 -10.79 15.66
C TYR A 765 -50.56 -12.18 15.96
N PHE A 766 -49.72 -13.23 15.92
CA PHE A 766 -50.10 -14.62 16.19
C PHE A 766 -50.22 -14.98 17.68
N GLY A 767 -49.91 -14.05 18.59
CA GLY A 767 -50.40 -14.12 19.96
C GLY A 767 -49.43 -14.66 21.01
N THR A 768 -48.10 -14.51 20.85
CA THR A 768 -47.21 -14.62 22.01
C THR A 768 -47.64 -13.61 23.08
N GLY A 769 -48.10 -14.11 24.23
CA GLY A 769 -48.73 -13.31 25.26
C GLY A 769 -47.83 -12.18 25.75
N TRP A 770 -48.12 -10.95 25.33
CA TRP A 770 -47.44 -9.70 25.72
C TRP A 770 -47.22 -9.56 27.24
N GLN A 771 -48.12 -10.14 28.05
CA GLN A 771 -48.02 -10.17 29.51
C GLN A 771 -46.90 -11.08 30.04
N VAL A 772 -46.49 -12.10 29.29
CA VAL A 772 -45.35 -12.97 29.65
C VAL A 772 -44.04 -12.21 29.44
N LEU A 773 -43.93 -11.51 28.31
CA LEU A 773 -42.76 -10.67 28.00
C LEU A 773 -42.61 -9.52 29.00
N LEU A 774 -43.69 -8.80 29.33
CA LEU A 774 -43.64 -7.74 30.33
C LEU A 774 -43.24 -8.25 31.73
N ARG A 775 -43.74 -9.42 32.15
CA ARG A 775 -43.35 -10.03 33.44
C ARG A 775 -41.89 -10.47 33.44
N PHE A 776 -41.40 -11.01 32.32
CA PHE A 776 -40.00 -11.37 32.14
C PHE A 776 -39.08 -10.12 32.21
N LEU A 777 -39.42 -9.07 31.46
CA LEU A 777 -38.67 -7.81 31.44
C LEU A 777 -38.62 -7.14 32.81
N GLN A 778 -39.73 -7.14 33.57
CA GLN A 778 -39.76 -6.60 34.93
C GLN A 778 -38.92 -7.43 35.92
N ARG A 779 -38.94 -8.77 35.79
CA ARG A 779 -38.17 -9.68 36.65
C ARG A 779 -36.67 -9.55 36.45
N HIS A 780 -36.23 -9.25 35.23
CA HIS A 780 -34.81 -9.15 34.85
C HIS A 780 -34.32 -7.71 34.67
N LEU A 781 -35.12 -6.69 35.04
CA LEU A 781 -34.82 -5.28 34.77
C LEU A 781 -33.46 -4.83 35.32
N VAL A 782 -33.09 -5.26 36.52
CA VAL A 782 -31.79 -4.92 37.14
C VAL A 782 -30.64 -5.51 36.31
N GLY A 783 -30.70 -6.80 35.97
CA GLY A 783 -29.68 -7.46 35.17
C GLY A 783 -29.57 -6.87 33.77
N MET A 784 -30.69 -6.54 33.14
CA MET A 784 -30.73 -5.87 31.84
C MET A 784 -30.11 -4.48 31.88
N LYS A 785 -30.34 -3.70 32.93
CA LYS A 785 -29.74 -2.35 33.09
C LYS A 785 -28.24 -2.41 33.35
N ILE A 786 -27.77 -3.39 34.12
CA ILE A 786 -26.33 -3.64 34.32
C ILE A 786 -25.67 -4.04 33.00
N ALA A 787 -26.27 -4.98 32.27
CA ALA A 787 -25.78 -5.40 30.96
C ALA A 787 -25.74 -4.23 29.95
N ALA A 788 -26.78 -3.40 29.91
CA ALA A 788 -26.82 -2.19 29.08
C ALA A 788 -25.74 -1.18 29.50
N GLY A 789 -25.49 -1.00 30.80
CA GLY A 789 -24.42 -0.15 31.32
C GLY A 789 -23.03 -0.59 30.83
N PHE A 790 -22.73 -1.89 30.91
CA PHE A 790 -21.47 -2.44 30.39
C PHE A 790 -21.37 -2.34 28.86
N LEU A 791 -22.47 -2.60 28.15
CA LEU A 791 -22.52 -2.45 26.69
C LEU A 791 -22.23 -1.01 26.26
N PHE A 792 -22.87 -0.01 26.88
CA PHE A 792 -22.61 1.39 26.59
C PHE A 792 -21.19 1.80 26.97
N ALA A 793 -20.68 1.37 28.13
CA ALA A 793 -19.29 1.66 28.50
C ALA A 793 -18.28 1.06 27.49
N GLY A 794 -18.50 -0.18 27.06
CA GLY A 794 -17.69 -0.84 26.03
C GLY A 794 -17.76 -0.13 24.68
N LEU A 795 -18.96 0.28 24.25
CA LEU A 795 -19.14 1.04 23.01
C LEU A 795 -18.47 2.43 23.08
N GLY A 796 -18.55 3.10 24.23
CA GLY A 796 -17.85 4.38 24.46
C GLY A 796 -16.33 4.22 24.36
N VAL A 797 -15.76 3.17 24.95
CA VAL A 797 -14.33 2.85 24.82
C VAL A 797 -13.96 2.53 23.38
N PHE A 798 -14.76 1.70 22.70
CA PHE A 798 -14.55 1.35 21.29
C PHE A 798 -14.56 2.59 20.39
N LEU A 799 -15.51 3.52 20.57
CA LEU A 799 -15.58 4.78 19.81
C LEU A 799 -14.38 5.70 20.05
N ILE A 800 -13.72 5.61 21.21
CA ILE A 800 -12.48 6.36 21.49
C ILE A 800 -11.26 5.65 20.87
N LEU A 801 -11.21 4.32 20.90
CA LEU A 801 -10.07 3.53 20.39
C LEU A 801 -10.04 3.42 18.86
N THR A 802 -11.19 3.61 18.21
CA THR A 802 -11.34 3.52 16.73
C THR A 802 -11.38 4.88 16.04
N ARG A 803 -11.25 5.95 16.81
CA ARG A 803 -10.99 7.30 16.32
C ARG A 803 -9.49 7.45 16.07
#